data_AF-A0A0V1EJP3-F1
#
_entry.id   AF-A0A0V1EJP3-F1
#
_cell.length_a   1.000
_cell.length_b   1.000
_cell.length_c   1.000
_cell.angle_alpha   90.00
_cell.angle_beta   90.00
_cell.angle_gamma   90.00
#
_symmetry.space_group_name_H-M   'P 1'
#
loop_
_entity.id
_entity.type
_entity.pdbx_description
1 polymer ?
#
loop_
_entity_poly.entity_id
_entity_poly.type
_entity_poly.pdbx_seq_one_letter_code
_entity_poly.pdbx_strand_id
1 'polypeptide(L)'
;MKHLECFDIILNSETNRIFAGTVLSGHLVIALTVPIRIGQLVVALTGEMRTKWVDKVSENIFDSVEPIVNFKTQMYLNERGTDDPVEPGNYSLPFQFTLPLHLPSSFQAEFGFIRYVCFATATILPGQTCSIGTTKQCKEFKVEKEINIVDVVRFQDLRHVGRQRPVQAEECFELIGCCRKQGRIEALIRLDEGVFLVGDTILAKLEIQNCSRRRPLRRCSLFLLQEALFHSQSFHGTTSSNRTLVKVLDVASLQLPQPGDRFSQNVELHIPENTQPSSLDAPLIRLRYRLKLDLGDSCELILPIDIASDCSMALTSKEQARLLFTDSTPPPISSLKSLACRAVAINYASRNFEKNNFFGKNFSKRQKPNLNIAVALENELWNWIKEAVNEMQAWLEKVASLFIGFSFEDVSGYLTQFIGKIYWKRGCIEVDEVRTVEAIVSMDEICPRFAFQLFCAYAMVEKFELINVYYLRQLEFTLPSHPLYHFWFYVIFKQWNVFNELAITTRMLVSNVFTWAMYHGFVELTEFLWCRMNQSQLEMSCVIHWNRFCKSATNERVFAYLCNKLCQRNENSICRMTIACFFRTLRRRGGFREGSDLLAFLLINGCAVLKAKLFEARSFEVLRSVVKHFDVRLYRILQLSISPAQLEKAIQTLKPHFTEEEFNFCRSVVHARH
;
A
#
# COMPACT_ATOMS: atom_id res chain seq x y z
N MET A 1 -46.12 17.15 -0.39
CA MET A 1 -46.08 15.68 -0.49
C MET A 1 -44.61 15.26 -0.60
N LYS A 2 -44.16 14.25 0.16
CA LYS A 2 -42.74 13.85 0.16
C LYS A 2 -42.42 13.16 -1.17
N HIS A 3 -41.71 13.86 -2.05
CA HIS A 3 -41.29 13.34 -3.37
C HIS A 3 -40.44 12.06 -3.24
N LEU A 4 -39.76 11.89 -2.09
CA LEU A 4 -38.94 10.74 -1.73
C LEU A 4 -39.58 10.03 -0.53
N GLU A 5 -39.98 8.77 -0.71
CA GLU A 5 -40.58 7.94 0.33
C GLU A 5 -39.51 7.22 1.16
N CYS A 6 -38.42 6.77 0.52
CA CYS A 6 -37.30 6.09 1.15
C CYS A 6 -35.96 6.61 0.59
N PHE A 7 -34.99 6.86 1.48
CA PHE A 7 -33.60 7.18 1.15
C PHE A 7 -32.71 6.61 2.25
N ASP A 8 -32.19 5.39 2.04
CA ASP A 8 -31.40 4.72 3.06
C ASP A 8 -30.23 3.92 2.46
N ILE A 9 -29.20 3.72 3.28
CA ILE A 9 -28.04 2.89 2.97
C ILE A 9 -28.21 1.54 3.64
N ILE A 10 -28.25 0.45 2.88
CA ILE A 10 -28.26 -0.91 3.44
C ILE A 10 -26.87 -1.51 3.24
N LEU A 11 -26.14 -1.72 4.33
CA LEU A 11 -24.83 -2.39 4.27
C LEU A 11 -25.02 -3.90 4.14
N ASN A 12 -24.13 -4.56 3.40
CA ASN A 12 -24.17 -6.01 3.23
C ASN A 12 -23.66 -6.76 4.48
N SER A 13 -22.99 -6.07 5.41
CA SER A 13 -22.50 -6.65 6.67
C SER A 13 -23.59 -6.66 7.73
N GLU A 14 -23.86 -7.84 8.32
CA GLU A 14 -24.84 -8.00 9.40
C GLU A 14 -24.38 -7.40 10.73
N THR A 15 -23.07 -7.40 10.97
CA THR A 15 -22.46 -6.70 12.09
C THR A 15 -21.89 -5.40 11.53
N ASN A 16 -22.25 -4.24 12.06
CA ASN A 16 -21.66 -2.95 11.65
C ASN A 16 -20.13 -2.85 11.92
N ARG A 17 -19.47 -3.98 12.19
CA ARG A 17 -18.04 -4.14 12.47
C ARG A 17 -17.34 -4.63 11.21
N ILE A 18 -16.41 -3.82 10.71
CA ILE A 18 -15.72 -4.05 9.44
C ILE A 18 -14.23 -3.96 9.67
N PHE A 19 -13.46 -4.92 9.14
CA PHE A 19 -12.01 -4.90 9.30
C PHE A 19 -11.36 -4.02 8.23
N ALA A 20 -10.29 -3.30 8.61
CA ALA A 20 -9.42 -2.63 7.64
C ALA A 20 -8.88 -3.63 6.59
N GLY A 21 -8.58 -3.15 5.39
CA GLY A 21 -8.13 -3.97 4.27
C GLY A 21 -9.21 -4.81 3.58
N THR A 22 -10.46 -4.77 4.05
CA THR A 22 -11.61 -5.44 3.43
C THR A 22 -12.41 -4.49 2.51
N VAL A 23 -13.45 -5.01 1.86
CA VAL A 23 -14.35 -4.21 1.02
C VAL A 23 -15.62 -3.87 1.80
N LEU A 24 -15.88 -2.58 2.00
CA LEU A 24 -17.19 -2.09 2.44
C LEU A 24 -18.13 -2.11 1.24
N SER A 25 -19.23 -2.85 1.31
CA SER A 25 -20.25 -2.90 0.25
C SER A 25 -21.66 -2.77 0.79
N GLY A 26 -22.56 -2.25 -0.03
CA GLY A 26 -23.96 -2.05 0.32
C GLY A 26 -24.78 -1.55 -0.87
N HIS A 27 -26.01 -1.15 -0.57
CA HIS A 27 -26.98 -0.63 -1.53
C HIS A 27 -27.54 0.70 -1.04
N LEU A 28 -27.65 1.67 -1.93
CA LEU A 28 -28.45 2.87 -1.71
C LEU A 28 -29.86 2.58 -2.21
N VAL A 29 -30.82 2.55 -1.29
CA VAL A 29 -32.24 2.29 -1.57
C VAL A 29 -32.99 3.60 -1.65
N ILE A 30 -33.69 3.79 -2.76
CA ILE A 30 -34.45 5.01 -3.07
C ILE A 30 -35.85 4.62 -3.53
N ALA A 31 -36.88 5.16 -2.88
CA ALA A 31 -38.27 5.03 -3.34
C ALA A 31 -38.82 6.39 -3.76
N LEU A 32 -39.17 6.50 -5.04
CA LEU A 32 -39.70 7.71 -5.68
C LEU A 32 -41.20 7.54 -5.93
N THR A 33 -42.01 8.49 -5.48
CA THR A 33 -43.47 8.48 -5.68
C THR A 33 -43.92 9.33 -6.86
N VAL A 34 -43.04 10.19 -7.37
CA VAL A 34 -43.28 11.10 -8.50
C VAL A 34 -42.00 11.24 -9.33
N PRO A 35 -42.09 11.65 -10.61
CA PRO A 35 -40.89 11.89 -11.42
C PRO A 35 -40.05 13.04 -10.85
N ILE A 36 -38.74 12.85 -10.71
CA ILE A 36 -37.82 13.84 -10.11
C ILE A 36 -36.55 13.99 -10.94
N ARG A 37 -36.10 15.23 -11.16
CA ARG A 37 -34.74 15.50 -11.66
C ARG A 37 -33.73 15.48 -10.52
N ILE A 38 -32.82 14.51 -10.53
CA ILE A 38 -31.73 14.40 -9.56
C ILE A 38 -30.46 14.92 -10.21
N GLY A 39 -29.92 16.03 -9.70
CA GLY A 39 -28.71 16.64 -10.26
C GLY A 39 -27.44 15.96 -9.76
N GLN A 40 -27.43 15.53 -8.51
CA GLN A 40 -26.29 14.82 -7.96
C GLN A 40 -26.75 13.73 -6.99
N LEU A 41 -26.21 12.52 -7.15
CA LEU A 41 -26.40 11.42 -6.23
C LEU A 41 -25.02 10.86 -5.89
N VAL A 42 -24.60 10.96 -4.63
CA VAL A 42 -23.28 10.51 -4.19
C VAL A 42 -23.43 9.60 -3.01
N VAL A 43 -22.67 8.50 -3.00
CA VAL A 43 -22.38 7.73 -1.79
C VAL A 43 -20.92 7.99 -1.44
N ALA A 44 -20.63 8.22 -0.16
CA ALA A 44 -19.30 8.50 0.33
C ALA A 44 -19.03 7.73 1.62
N LEU A 45 -17.76 7.43 1.87
CA LEU A 45 -17.23 6.98 3.16
C LEU A 45 -16.18 7.98 3.61
N THR A 46 -16.41 8.61 4.75
CA THR A 46 -15.43 9.50 5.38
C THR A 46 -15.01 8.95 6.72
N GLY A 47 -13.71 9.02 7.02
CA GLY A 47 -13.15 8.75 8.32
C GLY A 47 -12.47 10.00 8.85
N GLU A 48 -12.74 10.36 10.10
CA GLU A 48 -12.05 11.44 10.78
C GLU A 48 -11.66 11.03 12.20
N MET A 49 -10.57 11.61 12.67
CA MET A 49 -10.16 11.55 14.06
C MET A 49 -10.20 12.97 14.61
N ARG A 50 -10.88 13.16 15.74
CA ARG A 50 -11.03 14.48 16.34
C ARG A 50 -10.74 14.43 17.83
N THR A 51 -9.94 15.38 18.30
CA THR A 51 -9.66 15.61 19.72
C THR A 51 -10.13 16.99 20.12
N LYS A 52 -10.83 17.10 21.26
CA LYS A 52 -11.40 18.38 21.70
C LYS A 52 -11.53 18.47 23.22
N TRP A 53 -11.03 19.55 23.81
CA TRP A 53 -11.28 19.92 25.21
C TRP A 53 -10.97 21.40 25.48
N VAL A 54 -11.41 21.88 26.64
CA VAL A 54 -11.05 23.20 27.15
C VAL A 54 -10.15 23.04 28.36
N ASP A 55 -9.00 23.70 28.36
CA ASP A 55 -8.18 23.78 29.56
C ASP A 55 -8.76 24.85 30.50
N LYS A 56 -9.20 24.41 31.68
CA LYS A 56 -9.85 25.28 32.67
C LYS A 56 -8.89 26.31 33.28
N VAL A 57 -7.58 26.09 33.23
CA VAL A 57 -6.58 27.00 33.82
C VAL A 57 -6.18 28.08 32.83
N SER A 58 -5.88 27.70 31.59
CA SER A 58 -5.45 28.63 30.55
C SER A 58 -6.58 29.19 29.70
N GLU A 59 -7.81 28.69 29.90
CA GLU A 59 -9.01 28.96 29.07
C GLU A 59 -8.83 28.65 27.58
N ASN A 60 -7.75 27.95 27.23
CA ASN A 60 -7.45 27.58 25.85
C ASN A 60 -8.38 26.48 25.37
N ILE A 61 -8.93 26.67 24.18
CA ILE A 61 -9.71 25.66 23.46
C ILE A 61 -8.77 24.87 22.55
N PHE A 62 -8.74 23.56 22.78
CA PHE A 62 -8.05 22.59 21.97
C PHE A 62 -9.08 21.86 21.10
N ASP A 63 -8.91 21.89 19.79
CA ASP A 63 -9.79 21.24 18.82
C ASP A 63 -8.96 20.90 17.58
N SER A 64 -8.61 19.63 17.42
CA SER A 64 -7.82 19.14 16.28
C SER A 64 -8.58 18.06 15.56
N VAL A 65 -8.56 18.12 14.23
CA VAL A 65 -9.23 17.18 13.34
C VAL A 65 -8.20 16.67 12.33
N GLU A 66 -8.09 15.36 12.22
CA GLU A 66 -7.28 14.69 11.21
C GLU A 66 -8.19 13.85 10.30
N PRO A 67 -8.26 14.15 8.99
CA PRO A 67 -8.98 13.33 8.04
C PRO A 67 -8.23 12.01 7.79
N ILE A 68 -8.92 10.88 7.84
CA ILE A 68 -8.33 9.55 7.65
C ILE A 68 -8.58 9.06 6.21
N VAL A 69 -9.84 9.04 5.80
CA VAL A 69 -10.27 8.61 4.46
C VAL A 69 -11.43 9.46 3.95
N ASN A 70 -11.53 9.55 2.63
CA ASN A 70 -12.64 10.22 1.95
C ASN A 70 -12.88 9.57 0.58
N PHE A 71 -13.62 8.47 0.58
CA PHE A 71 -14.04 7.82 -0.65
C PHE A 71 -15.39 8.37 -1.10
N LYS A 72 -15.55 8.62 -2.40
CA LYS A 72 -16.79 9.13 -2.98
C LYS A 72 -17.06 8.43 -4.30
N THR A 73 -18.31 8.06 -4.50
CA THR A 73 -18.80 7.46 -5.74
C THR A 73 -20.06 8.18 -6.15
N GLN A 74 -20.04 8.77 -7.35
CA GLN A 74 -21.22 9.30 -7.99
C GLN A 74 -22.08 8.15 -8.50
N MET A 75 -23.37 8.23 -8.23
CA MET A 75 -24.39 7.25 -8.60
C MET A 75 -25.35 7.85 -9.63
N TYR A 76 -25.99 6.97 -10.40
CA TYR A 76 -26.98 7.36 -11.40
C TYR A 76 -28.16 6.39 -11.33
N LEU A 77 -29.39 6.92 -11.35
CA LEU A 77 -30.61 6.11 -11.45
C LEU A 77 -30.95 5.74 -12.91
N ASN A 78 -30.43 6.50 -13.87
CA ASN A 78 -30.66 6.32 -15.29
C ASN A 78 -29.37 5.78 -15.95
N GLU A 79 -29.48 4.78 -16.83
CA GLU A 79 -28.34 4.14 -17.52
C GLU A 79 -27.45 5.13 -18.33
N ARG A 80 -27.97 6.32 -18.63
CA ARG A 80 -27.30 7.34 -19.46
C ARG A 80 -26.70 8.51 -18.68
N GLY A 81 -26.90 8.58 -17.37
CA GLY A 81 -26.43 9.71 -16.54
C GLY A 81 -26.95 11.09 -17.01
N THR A 82 -28.11 11.14 -17.66
CA THR A 82 -28.74 12.37 -18.16
C THR A 82 -29.55 13.07 -17.07
N ASP A 83 -29.69 14.41 -17.17
CA ASP A 83 -30.50 15.26 -16.27
C ASP A 83 -32.03 15.09 -16.45
N ASP A 84 -32.44 14.05 -17.17
CA ASP A 84 -33.85 13.77 -17.42
C ASP A 84 -34.56 13.37 -16.11
N PRO A 85 -35.86 13.69 -15.97
CA PRO A 85 -36.63 13.24 -14.81
C PRO A 85 -36.56 11.72 -14.67
N VAL A 86 -36.19 11.24 -13.49
CA VAL A 86 -36.25 9.83 -13.12
C VAL A 86 -37.70 9.49 -12.77
N GLU A 87 -38.23 8.42 -13.34
CA GLU A 87 -39.60 7.98 -13.12
C GLU A 87 -39.86 7.51 -11.67
N PRO A 88 -41.12 7.44 -11.21
CA PRO A 88 -41.47 6.82 -9.93
C PRO A 88 -41.08 5.34 -9.90
N GLY A 89 -40.61 4.87 -8.76
CA GLY A 89 -40.19 3.48 -8.60
C GLY A 89 -39.29 3.25 -7.39
N ASN A 90 -38.98 1.97 -7.17
CA ASN A 90 -38.04 1.52 -6.16
C ASN A 90 -36.70 1.18 -6.81
N TYR A 91 -35.65 1.83 -6.36
CA TYR A 91 -34.31 1.72 -6.89
C TYR A 91 -33.37 1.21 -5.80
N SER A 92 -32.46 0.32 -6.20
CA SER A 92 -31.40 -0.20 -5.34
C SER A 92 -30.09 -0.12 -6.11
N LEU A 93 -29.21 0.79 -5.68
CA LEU A 93 -27.94 1.06 -6.34
C LEU A 93 -26.79 0.46 -5.54
N PRO A 94 -26.06 -0.55 -6.07
CA PRO A 94 -24.95 -1.14 -5.35
C PRO A 94 -23.75 -0.18 -5.31
N PHE A 95 -23.03 -0.19 -4.18
CA PHE A 95 -21.78 0.54 -4.02
C PHE A 95 -20.74 -0.30 -3.27
N GLN A 96 -19.47 -0.01 -3.54
CA GLN A 96 -18.36 -0.64 -2.82
C GLN A 96 -17.16 0.31 -2.68
N PHE A 97 -16.47 0.18 -1.55
CA PHE A 97 -15.23 0.88 -1.24
C PHE A 97 -14.18 -0.13 -0.75
N THR A 98 -13.03 -0.18 -1.42
CA THR A 98 -11.88 -0.99 -0.98
C THR A 98 -11.12 -0.22 0.11
N LEU A 99 -11.12 -0.74 1.33
CA LEU A 99 -10.48 -0.08 2.47
C LEU A 99 -8.96 -0.29 2.44
N PRO A 100 -8.15 0.72 2.83
CA PRO A 100 -6.72 0.55 3.05
C PRO A 100 -6.42 -0.54 4.07
N LEU A 101 -5.26 -1.19 3.94
CA LEU A 101 -4.85 -2.30 4.81
C LEU A 101 -4.87 -1.94 6.30
N HIS A 102 -4.46 -0.71 6.62
CA HIS A 102 -4.46 -0.19 7.99
C HIS A 102 -5.35 1.05 8.07
N LEU A 103 -6.26 1.04 9.03
CA LEU A 103 -7.13 2.16 9.37
C LEU A 103 -7.28 2.19 10.89
N PRO A 104 -7.05 3.34 11.56
CA PRO A 104 -7.24 3.44 13.00
C PRO A 104 -8.62 2.92 13.42
N SER A 105 -8.65 2.06 14.45
CA SER A 105 -9.89 1.49 14.97
C SER A 105 -10.83 2.58 15.45
N SER A 106 -12.13 2.42 15.19
CA SER A 106 -13.15 3.37 15.62
C SER A 106 -13.18 3.43 17.14
N PHE A 107 -13.08 4.63 17.71
CA PHE A 107 -12.90 4.81 19.15
C PHE A 107 -13.67 6.05 19.61
N GLN A 108 -14.21 6.04 20.82
CA GLN A 108 -14.91 7.21 21.35
C GLN A 108 -14.69 7.32 22.86
N ALA A 109 -14.30 8.51 23.29
CA ALA A 109 -14.07 8.86 24.68
C ALA A 109 -14.34 10.37 24.91
N GLU A 110 -14.18 10.83 26.16
CA GLU A 110 -14.45 12.21 26.57
C GLU A 110 -13.64 13.25 25.76
N PHE A 111 -12.37 12.96 25.46
CA PHE A 111 -11.45 13.93 24.84
C PHE A 111 -11.36 13.82 23.31
N GLY A 112 -12.10 12.89 22.69
CA GLY A 112 -12.06 12.70 21.25
C GLY A 112 -12.61 11.38 20.75
N PHE A 113 -12.68 11.25 19.43
CA PHE A 113 -13.15 10.06 18.75
C PHE A 113 -12.40 9.81 17.43
N ILE A 114 -12.46 8.55 16.97
CA ILE A 114 -12.13 8.08 15.63
C ILE A 114 -13.44 7.54 15.08
N ARG A 115 -13.99 8.16 14.03
CA ARG A 115 -15.32 7.83 13.51
C ARG A 115 -15.29 7.70 12.00
N TYR A 116 -16.00 6.70 11.51
CA TYR A 116 -16.25 6.50 10.09
C TYR A 116 -17.74 6.59 9.83
N VAL A 117 -18.10 7.37 8.81
CA VAL A 117 -19.48 7.60 8.41
C VAL A 117 -19.61 7.32 6.93
N CYS A 118 -20.47 6.37 6.58
CA CYS A 118 -20.95 6.23 5.22
C CYS A 118 -22.19 7.09 5.05
N PHE A 119 -22.17 8.00 4.10
CA PHE A 119 -23.32 8.87 3.84
C PHE A 119 -23.66 8.91 2.37
N ALA A 120 -24.94 9.12 2.09
CA ALA A 120 -25.44 9.33 0.76
C ALA A 120 -26.11 10.69 0.69
N THR A 121 -25.86 11.44 -0.38
CA THR A 121 -26.51 12.72 -0.66
C THR A 121 -27.21 12.68 -2.00
N ALA A 122 -28.43 13.22 -2.05
CA ALA A 122 -29.19 13.43 -3.28
C ALA A 122 -29.61 14.90 -3.39
N THR A 123 -29.14 15.58 -4.44
CA THR A 123 -29.51 16.95 -4.76
C THR A 123 -30.63 16.93 -5.78
N ILE A 124 -31.84 17.26 -5.35
CA ILE A 124 -33.00 17.38 -6.23
C ILE A 124 -32.98 18.76 -6.90
N LEU A 125 -33.03 18.75 -8.23
CA LEU A 125 -33.14 19.97 -9.03
C LEU A 125 -34.60 20.42 -9.13
N PRO A 126 -34.87 21.73 -9.17
CA PRO A 126 -36.22 22.26 -9.37
C PRO A 126 -36.81 21.80 -10.72
N GLY A 127 -38.07 21.35 -10.72
CA GLY A 127 -38.81 20.96 -11.93
C GLY A 127 -39.44 22.14 -12.67
N GLN A 128 -39.77 21.95 -13.96
CA GLN A 128 -40.49 22.92 -14.81
C GLN A 128 -41.99 23.06 -14.48
N THR A 129 -42.55 22.21 -13.61
CA THR A 129 -43.99 22.20 -13.27
C THR A 129 -44.32 22.94 -11.97
N CYS A 130 -43.37 23.63 -11.35
CA CYS A 130 -43.65 24.46 -10.19
C CYS A 130 -44.42 25.72 -10.62
N SER A 131 -45.69 25.77 -10.24
CA SER A 131 -46.56 26.95 -10.35
C SER A 131 -45.85 28.21 -9.86
N ILE A 132 -45.95 29.27 -10.65
CA ILE A 132 -45.47 30.63 -10.41
C ILE A 132 -45.80 31.04 -8.96
N GLY A 133 -44.81 31.04 -8.08
CA GLY A 133 -45.01 31.55 -6.71
C GLY A 133 -44.05 31.06 -5.63
N THR A 134 -43.41 29.89 -5.74
CA THR A 134 -42.53 29.38 -4.68
C THR A 134 -41.07 29.27 -5.11
N THR A 135 -40.20 29.81 -4.28
CA THR A 135 -38.76 30.03 -4.43
C THR A 135 -37.99 28.83 -5.00
N LYS A 136 -37.16 29.08 -6.02
CA LYS A 136 -36.21 28.18 -6.67
C LYS A 136 -35.13 27.66 -5.68
N GLN A 137 -35.43 26.62 -4.88
CA GLN A 137 -34.40 26.00 -4.04
C GLN A 137 -34.21 24.53 -4.39
N CYS A 138 -32.97 24.15 -4.70
CA CYS A 138 -32.56 22.76 -4.75
C CYS A 138 -32.72 22.15 -3.35
N LYS A 139 -33.28 20.94 -3.27
CA LYS A 139 -33.47 20.26 -1.99
C LYS A 139 -32.43 19.14 -1.87
N GLU A 140 -31.61 19.19 -0.83
CA GLU A 140 -30.65 18.13 -0.51
C GLU A 140 -31.25 17.12 0.47
N PHE A 141 -31.09 15.85 0.16
CA PHE A 141 -31.38 14.74 1.06
C PHE A 141 -30.07 14.11 1.48
N LYS A 142 -29.92 13.81 2.76
CA LYS A 142 -28.73 13.17 3.32
C LYS A 142 -29.15 12.06 4.26
N VAL A 143 -28.51 10.91 4.13
CA VAL A 143 -28.58 9.81 5.10
C VAL A 143 -27.17 9.42 5.49
N GLU A 144 -26.98 9.07 6.76
CA GLU A 144 -25.67 8.72 7.33
C GLU A 144 -25.79 7.42 8.12
N LYS A 145 -24.80 6.54 7.99
CA LYS A 145 -24.62 5.37 8.84
C LYS A 145 -23.20 5.36 9.38
N GLU A 146 -23.09 5.33 10.70
CA GLU A 146 -21.82 5.14 11.39
C GLU A 146 -21.34 3.69 11.21
N ILE A 147 -20.05 3.54 10.94
CA ILE A 147 -19.40 2.25 10.70
C ILE A 147 -18.33 2.04 11.75
N ASN A 148 -18.34 0.88 12.38
CA ASN A 148 -17.30 0.48 13.31
C ASN A 148 -16.18 -0.24 12.56
N ILE A 149 -15.19 0.52 12.11
CA ILE A 149 -13.97 -0.05 11.53
C ILE A 149 -13.02 -0.53 12.64
N VAL A 150 -12.50 -1.75 12.51
CA VAL A 150 -11.45 -2.33 13.36
C VAL A 150 -10.18 -2.48 12.54
N ASP A 151 -9.07 -1.96 13.04
CA ASP A 151 -7.77 -2.09 12.38
C ASP A 151 -7.31 -3.56 12.34
N VAL A 152 -6.52 -3.90 11.34
CA VAL A 152 -5.90 -5.23 11.20
C VAL A 152 -4.46 -5.11 11.66
N VAL A 153 -4.24 -5.32 12.96
CA VAL A 153 -2.91 -5.24 13.60
C VAL A 153 -2.41 -6.66 13.83
N ARG A 154 -1.35 -7.03 13.13
CA ARG A 154 -0.71 -8.34 13.28
C ARG A 154 0.49 -8.24 14.22
N PHE A 155 0.91 -9.36 14.77
CA PHE A 155 2.16 -9.48 15.52
C PHE A 155 3.36 -8.87 14.77
N GLN A 156 3.42 -9.04 13.44
CA GLN A 156 4.47 -8.51 12.57
C GLN A 156 4.48 -6.98 12.48
N ASP A 157 3.32 -6.34 12.66
CA ASP A 157 3.18 -4.90 12.58
C ASP A 157 3.74 -4.22 13.87
N LEU A 158 3.88 -4.97 14.97
CA LEU A 158 4.32 -4.54 16.30
C LEU A 158 5.83 -4.74 16.51
N ARG A 159 6.62 -4.08 15.66
CA ARG A 159 8.10 -4.25 15.49
C ARG A 159 8.96 -4.07 16.76
N HIS A 160 8.44 -3.50 17.84
CA HIS A 160 9.19 -3.35 19.09
C HIS A 160 9.33 -4.67 19.86
N VAL A 161 8.47 -5.66 19.60
CA VAL A 161 8.31 -6.85 20.44
C VAL A 161 9.17 -8.03 19.96
N GLY A 162 9.55 -8.07 18.68
CA GLY A 162 10.46 -9.10 18.13
C GLY A 162 11.85 -9.15 18.78
N ARG A 163 12.23 -8.12 19.55
CA ARG A 163 13.54 -8.00 20.20
C ARG A 163 13.58 -8.43 21.67
N GLN A 164 12.45 -8.71 22.32
CA GLN A 164 12.38 -8.85 23.79
C GLN A 164 11.45 -9.97 24.25
N ARG A 165 11.58 -11.21 23.76
CA ARG A 165 10.94 -12.37 24.41
C ARG A 165 11.99 -13.13 25.23
N PRO A 166 11.78 -13.36 26.55
CA PRO A 166 10.66 -12.93 27.39
C PRO A 166 10.71 -11.42 27.74
N VAL A 167 9.53 -10.82 27.97
CA VAL A 167 9.42 -9.40 28.38
C VAL A 167 9.34 -9.33 29.90
N GLN A 168 10.10 -8.43 30.51
CA GLN A 168 10.03 -8.22 31.96
C GLN A 168 10.27 -6.76 32.34
N ALA A 169 9.71 -6.36 33.48
CA ALA A 169 10.04 -5.13 34.17
C ALA A 169 10.40 -5.46 35.61
N GLU A 170 11.47 -4.85 36.12
CA GLU A 170 11.92 -5.00 37.50
C GLU A 170 12.23 -3.64 38.10
N GLU A 171 11.89 -3.45 39.37
CA GLU A 171 12.19 -2.21 40.08
C GLU A 171 12.40 -2.46 41.58
N CYS A 172 13.21 -1.61 42.20
CA CYS A 172 13.50 -1.61 43.62
C CYS A 172 13.04 -0.29 44.23
N PHE A 173 11.92 -0.33 44.96
CA PHE A 173 11.28 0.83 45.56
C PHE A 173 11.83 1.08 46.97
N GLU A 174 12.41 2.25 47.21
CA GLU A 174 12.87 2.66 48.54
C GLU A 174 11.73 3.22 49.38
N LEU A 175 11.50 2.65 50.56
CA LEU A 175 10.47 3.11 51.49
C LEU A 175 11.05 4.19 52.41
N ILE A 176 10.64 5.43 52.20
CA ILE A 176 11.11 6.59 52.98
C ILE A 176 10.03 7.00 54.00
N GLY A 177 10.41 7.12 55.27
CA GLY A 177 9.59 7.72 56.33
C GLY A 177 10.07 9.12 56.70
N CYS A 178 9.35 9.80 57.61
CA CYS A 178 9.58 11.20 57.99
C CYS A 178 11.03 11.56 58.40
N CYS A 179 11.87 10.61 58.83
CA CYS A 179 13.27 10.90 59.19
C CYS A 179 14.33 9.83 58.85
N ARG A 180 13.99 8.65 58.28
CA ARG A 180 14.94 7.55 57.95
C ARG A 180 14.42 6.64 56.83
N LYS A 181 15.33 5.97 56.11
CA LYS A 181 15.00 4.82 55.23
C LYS A 181 14.41 3.67 56.06
N GLN A 182 13.24 3.17 55.66
CA GLN A 182 12.49 2.15 56.41
C GLN A 182 12.56 0.75 55.80
N GLY A 183 13.03 0.61 54.57
CA GLY A 183 13.19 -0.66 53.86
C GLY A 183 13.15 -0.44 52.35
N ARG A 184 13.14 -1.53 51.59
CA ARG A 184 12.90 -1.50 50.14
C ARG A 184 12.00 -2.65 49.72
N ILE A 185 11.35 -2.52 48.57
CA ILE A 185 10.55 -3.58 47.95
C ILE A 185 11.15 -3.85 46.58
N GLU A 186 11.48 -5.10 46.30
CA GLU A 186 11.93 -5.54 44.98
C GLU A 186 10.75 -6.22 44.30
N ALA A 187 10.42 -5.80 43.08
CA ALA A 187 9.28 -6.34 42.33
C ALA A 187 9.68 -6.63 40.88
N LEU A 188 9.15 -7.73 40.33
CA LEU A 188 9.36 -8.19 38.97
C LEU A 188 8.02 -8.65 38.38
N ILE A 189 7.71 -8.18 37.18
CA ILE A 189 6.68 -8.73 36.31
C ILE A 189 7.39 -9.40 35.14
N ARG A 190 7.07 -10.66 34.85
CA ARG A 190 7.61 -11.40 33.71
C ARG A 190 6.49 -12.03 32.89
N LEU A 191 6.59 -11.88 31.58
CA LEU A 191 5.73 -12.50 30.58
C LEU A 191 6.58 -13.29 29.59
N ASP A 192 6.06 -14.43 29.14
CA ASP A 192 6.68 -15.20 28.06
C ASP A 192 6.57 -14.46 26.72
N GLU A 193 5.49 -13.69 26.53
CA GLU A 193 5.21 -12.90 25.34
C GLU A 193 4.81 -11.46 25.67
N GLY A 194 5.14 -10.53 24.76
CA GLY A 194 4.76 -9.11 24.85
C GLY A 194 3.57 -8.70 23.99
N VAL A 195 3.07 -9.60 23.15
CA VAL A 195 1.91 -9.36 22.28
C VAL A 195 0.88 -10.45 22.52
N PHE A 196 -0.37 -10.05 22.66
CA PHE A 196 -1.52 -10.93 22.85
C PHE A 196 -2.59 -10.62 21.81
N LEU A 197 -3.47 -11.56 21.49
CA LEU A 197 -4.67 -11.30 20.69
C LEU A 197 -5.79 -10.73 21.56
N VAL A 198 -6.70 -9.99 20.92
CA VAL A 198 -8.00 -9.68 21.54
C VAL A 198 -8.70 -10.98 21.92
N GLY A 199 -9.17 -11.10 23.18
CA GLY A 199 -9.77 -12.32 23.70
C GLY A 199 -8.80 -13.24 24.46
N ASP A 200 -7.48 -13.01 24.35
CA ASP A 200 -6.49 -13.87 25.01
C ASP A 200 -6.50 -13.73 26.54
N THR A 201 -5.90 -14.74 27.19
CA THR A 201 -5.59 -14.71 28.62
C THR A 201 -4.09 -14.53 28.80
N ILE A 202 -3.71 -13.47 29.51
CA ILE A 202 -2.33 -13.15 29.86
C ILE A 202 -1.95 -13.95 31.11
N LEU A 203 -0.88 -14.74 31.03
CA LEU A 203 -0.28 -15.41 32.17
C LEU A 203 0.99 -14.65 32.62
N ALA A 204 0.89 -13.92 33.73
CA ALA A 204 1.97 -13.13 34.29
C ALA A 204 2.62 -13.80 35.49
N LYS A 205 3.95 -13.96 35.46
CA LYS A 205 4.72 -14.39 36.63
C LYS A 205 5.17 -13.16 37.42
N LEU A 206 4.78 -13.10 38.68
CA LEU A 206 5.19 -12.05 39.61
C LEU A 206 6.22 -12.58 40.60
N GLU A 207 7.22 -11.77 40.90
CA GLU A 207 8.12 -11.98 42.05
C GLU A 207 8.19 -10.68 42.86
N ILE A 208 7.84 -10.74 44.15
CA ILE A 208 7.81 -9.59 45.04
C ILE A 208 8.56 -9.95 46.32
N GLN A 209 9.49 -9.10 46.74
CA GLN A 209 10.24 -9.26 47.98
C GLN A 209 10.12 -8.00 48.83
N ASN A 210 9.52 -8.12 50.01
CA ASN A 210 9.41 -7.03 50.97
C ASN A 210 10.64 -7.06 51.90
N CYS A 211 11.70 -6.34 51.54
CA CYS A 211 12.93 -6.22 52.32
C CYS A 211 12.81 -5.22 53.50
N SER A 212 11.59 -4.86 53.93
CA SER A 212 11.38 -4.05 55.13
C SER A 212 11.31 -4.91 56.39
N ARG A 213 11.67 -4.34 57.54
CA ARG A 213 11.65 -5.07 58.83
C ARG A 213 10.30 -5.05 59.53
N ARG A 214 9.44 -4.07 59.22
CA ARG A 214 8.22 -3.79 60.00
C ARG A 214 7.06 -3.22 59.19
N ARG A 215 7.22 -2.94 57.88
CA ARG A 215 6.19 -2.24 57.11
C ARG A 215 5.47 -3.21 56.17
N PRO A 216 4.23 -3.61 56.47
CA PRO A 216 3.44 -4.45 55.57
C PRO A 216 2.99 -3.64 54.35
N LEU A 217 2.82 -4.32 53.23
CA LEU A 217 2.18 -3.75 52.05
C LEU A 217 0.69 -3.52 52.31
N ARG A 218 0.16 -2.40 51.82
CA ARG A 218 -1.27 -2.06 51.98
C ARG A 218 -2.12 -2.53 50.81
N ARG A 219 -1.50 -2.72 49.65
CA ARG A 219 -2.11 -3.19 48.40
C ARG A 219 -1.15 -4.11 47.68
N CYS A 220 -1.71 -5.02 46.90
CA CYS A 220 -0.97 -5.87 45.97
C CYS A 220 -1.98 -6.30 44.91
N SER A 221 -1.98 -5.64 43.76
CA SER A 221 -2.92 -5.94 42.68
C SER A 221 -2.27 -5.70 41.33
N LEU A 222 -2.55 -6.59 40.38
CA LEU A 222 -2.11 -6.48 39.00
C LEU A 222 -3.30 -6.03 38.15
N PHE A 223 -3.13 -4.94 37.41
CA PHE A 223 -4.14 -4.35 36.55
C PHE A 223 -3.75 -4.49 35.08
N LEU A 224 -4.69 -4.93 34.25
CA LEU A 224 -4.63 -4.76 32.81
C LEU A 224 -5.30 -3.44 32.44
N LEU A 225 -4.54 -2.53 31.83
CA LEU A 225 -4.98 -1.17 31.54
C LEU A 225 -4.98 -0.90 30.03
N GLN A 226 -6.06 -0.31 29.54
CA GLN A 226 -6.12 0.37 28.25
C GLN A 226 -5.87 1.86 28.47
N GLU A 227 -4.96 2.43 27.69
CA GLU A 227 -4.64 3.85 27.72
C GLU A 227 -4.91 4.50 26.38
N ALA A 228 -5.82 5.46 26.38
CA ALA A 228 -6.05 6.35 25.26
C ALA A 228 -5.29 7.65 25.47
N LEU A 229 -4.30 7.89 24.62
CA LEU A 229 -3.51 9.12 24.56
C LEU A 229 -4.12 10.04 23.51
N PHE A 230 -4.47 11.25 23.91
CA PHE A 230 -5.04 12.27 23.04
C PHE A 230 -4.05 13.41 22.89
N HIS A 231 -3.82 13.83 21.65
CA HIS A 231 -3.04 15.00 21.29
C HIS A 231 -3.94 16.02 20.60
N SER A 232 -3.80 17.29 20.96
CA SER A 232 -4.52 18.40 20.33
C SER A 232 -3.70 19.67 20.37
N GLN A 233 -3.95 20.54 19.39
CA GLN A 233 -3.39 21.88 19.27
C GLN A 233 -4.47 22.92 19.55
N SER A 234 -4.06 24.07 20.10
CA SER A 234 -4.98 25.19 20.28
C SER A 234 -5.41 25.75 18.92
N PHE A 235 -6.51 26.48 18.90
CA PHE A 235 -7.08 27.05 17.67
C PHE A 235 -6.07 27.85 16.82
N HIS A 236 -5.10 28.52 17.47
CA HIS A 236 -4.05 29.29 16.78
C HIS A 236 -2.79 28.48 16.46
N GLY A 237 -2.76 27.18 16.79
CA GLY A 237 -1.61 26.28 16.56
C GLY A 237 -0.37 26.61 17.38
N THR A 238 -0.47 27.53 18.36
CA THR A 238 0.67 28.03 19.13
C THR A 238 1.02 27.15 20.32
N THR A 239 0.06 26.37 20.81
CA THR A 239 0.21 25.51 21.99
C THR A 239 -0.34 24.13 21.70
N SER A 240 0.35 23.09 22.19
CA SER A 240 -0.14 21.72 22.15
C SER A 240 -0.43 21.22 23.56
N SER A 241 -1.39 20.31 23.65
CA SER A 241 -1.79 19.68 24.91
C SER A 241 -2.03 18.20 24.69
N ASN A 242 -1.70 17.41 25.72
CA ASN A 242 -1.94 15.98 25.73
C ASN A 242 -2.87 15.62 26.90
N ARG A 243 -3.78 14.68 26.66
CA ARG A 243 -4.61 14.07 27.70
C ARG A 243 -4.44 12.56 27.65
N THR A 244 -4.59 11.91 28.79
CA THR A 244 -4.56 10.45 28.89
C THR A 244 -5.80 10.00 29.62
N LEU A 245 -6.50 9.02 29.06
CA LEU A 245 -7.58 8.31 29.73
C LEU A 245 -7.15 6.87 29.93
N VAL A 246 -7.32 6.37 31.16
CA VAL A 246 -6.96 5.01 31.53
C VAL A 246 -8.24 4.25 31.88
N LYS A 247 -8.47 3.12 31.23
CA LYS A 247 -9.57 2.21 31.50
C LYS A 247 -9.00 0.89 32.01
N VAL A 248 -9.50 0.42 33.16
CA VAL A 248 -9.19 -0.93 33.66
C VAL A 248 -9.97 -1.93 32.82
N LEU A 249 -9.28 -2.88 32.20
CA LEU A 249 -9.89 -3.98 31.47
C LEU A 249 -10.11 -5.19 32.39
N ASP A 250 -9.12 -5.49 33.22
CA ASP A 250 -9.18 -6.58 34.20
C ASP A 250 -8.25 -6.30 35.41
N VAL A 251 -8.52 -6.96 36.53
CA VAL A 251 -7.76 -6.83 37.78
C VAL A 251 -7.66 -8.14 38.54
N ALA A 252 -6.46 -8.47 38.99
CA ALA A 252 -6.21 -9.58 39.89
C ALA A 252 -5.69 -9.07 41.24
N SER A 253 -6.42 -9.38 42.32
CA SER A 253 -5.96 -9.13 43.69
C SER A 253 -5.05 -10.25 44.17
N LEU A 254 -3.94 -9.87 44.81
CA LEU A 254 -2.89 -10.78 45.25
C LEU A 254 -2.81 -10.82 46.76
N GLN A 255 -2.21 -11.87 47.30
CA GLN A 255 -1.87 -11.92 48.72
C GLN A 255 -0.84 -10.84 49.04
N LEU A 256 -0.96 -10.20 50.21
CA LEU A 256 -0.05 -9.15 50.66
C LEU A 256 1.22 -9.79 51.26
N PRO A 257 2.42 -9.57 50.67
CA PRO A 257 3.67 -10.03 51.25
C PRO A 257 3.93 -9.38 52.62
N GLN A 258 4.21 -10.18 53.65
CA GLN A 258 4.60 -9.68 54.97
C GLN A 258 6.04 -9.15 54.94
N PRO A 259 6.45 -8.34 55.93
CA PRO A 259 7.83 -7.90 56.07
C PRO A 259 8.81 -9.10 56.13
N GLY A 260 9.77 -9.15 55.23
CA GLY A 260 10.74 -10.25 55.10
C GLY A 260 10.36 -11.35 54.11
N ASP A 261 9.11 -11.36 53.61
CA ASP A 261 8.65 -12.41 52.69
C ASP A 261 9.22 -12.23 51.28
N ARG A 262 9.46 -13.36 50.61
CA ARG A 262 9.59 -13.46 49.16
C ARG A 262 8.39 -14.22 48.62
N PHE A 263 7.64 -13.57 47.75
CA PHE A 263 6.42 -14.05 47.15
C PHE A 263 6.62 -14.26 45.65
N SER A 264 6.15 -15.39 45.12
CA SER A 264 6.07 -15.61 43.67
C SER A 264 4.75 -16.28 43.32
N GLN A 265 4.06 -15.73 42.33
CA GLN A 265 2.75 -16.21 41.91
C GLN A 265 2.57 -16.01 40.41
N ASN A 266 1.91 -16.98 39.75
CA ASN A 266 1.38 -16.82 38.41
C ASN A 266 -0.03 -16.27 38.49
N VAL A 267 -0.32 -15.27 37.67
CA VAL A 267 -1.56 -14.49 37.69
C VAL A 267 -2.13 -14.46 36.29
N GLU A 268 -3.42 -14.73 36.17
CA GLU A 268 -4.15 -14.68 34.91
C GLU A 268 -4.95 -13.38 34.83
N LEU A 269 -4.90 -12.73 33.66
CA LEU A 269 -5.72 -11.56 33.32
C LEU A 269 -6.34 -11.78 31.95
N HIS A 270 -7.62 -11.48 31.81
CA HIS A 270 -8.37 -11.71 30.57
C HIS A 270 -8.53 -10.44 29.74
N ILE A 271 -8.24 -10.51 28.44
CA ILE A 271 -8.47 -9.43 27.48
C ILE A 271 -9.89 -9.56 26.92
N PRO A 272 -10.80 -8.60 27.15
CA PRO A 272 -12.18 -8.68 26.63
C PRO A 272 -12.26 -8.74 25.09
N GLU A 273 -13.21 -9.49 24.54
CA GLU A 273 -13.39 -9.68 23.08
C GLU A 273 -13.71 -8.39 22.29
N ASN A 274 -14.21 -7.36 22.97
CA ASN A 274 -14.51 -6.05 22.38
C ASN A 274 -13.35 -5.05 22.50
N THR A 275 -12.19 -5.49 22.96
CA THR A 275 -10.98 -4.66 23.04
C THR A 275 -10.49 -4.30 21.66
N GLN A 276 -10.06 -3.05 21.49
CA GLN A 276 -9.48 -2.58 20.24
C GLN A 276 -8.00 -2.98 20.17
N PRO A 277 -7.42 -3.24 18.99
CA PRO A 277 -6.00 -3.50 18.90
C PRO A 277 -5.15 -2.27 19.28
N SER A 278 -3.88 -2.50 19.62
CA SER A 278 -2.85 -1.46 19.79
C SER A 278 -2.77 -0.59 18.54
N SER A 279 -2.70 0.73 18.70
CA SER A 279 -2.56 1.64 17.57
C SER A 279 -1.15 1.56 16.96
N LEU A 280 -1.05 1.33 15.65
CA LEU A 280 0.21 1.34 14.91
C LEU A 280 0.72 2.77 14.69
N ASP A 281 -0.06 3.57 13.98
CA ASP A 281 0.22 4.97 13.74
C ASP A 281 -1.10 5.76 13.70
N ALA A 282 -1.25 6.66 14.66
CA ALA A 282 -2.43 7.49 14.83
C ALA A 282 -2.00 8.81 15.49
N PRO A 283 -2.08 9.95 14.76
CA PRO A 283 -1.46 11.19 15.20
C PRO A 283 -2.17 11.91 16.36
N LEU A 284 -3.50 11.80 16.48
CA LEU A 284 -4.27 12.50 17.52
C LEU A 284 -4.75 11.59 18.64
N ILE A 285 -5.10 10.33 18.38
CA ILE A 285 -5.62 9.38 19.38
C ILE A 285 -4.85 8.08 19.25
N ARG A 286 -4.16 7.65 20.30
CA ARG A 286 -3.36 6.43 20.32
C ARG A 286 -3.77 5.53 21.47
N LEU A 287 -4.11 4.29 21.17
CA LEU A 287 -4.41 3.24 22.15
C LEU A 287 -3.17 2.42 22.46
N ARG A 288 -2.91 2.23 23.76
CA ARG A 288 -1.80 1.43 24.31
C ARG A 288 -2.29 0.57 25.45
N TYR A 289 -1.58 -0.51 25.73
CA TYR A 289 -1.92 -1.44 26.81
C TYR A 289 -0.74 -1.64 27.74
N ARG A 290 -1.04 -1.75 29.04
CA ARG A 290 0.00 -1.91 30.09
C ARG A 290 -0.51 -2.81 31.21
N LEU A 291 0.38 -3.62 31.74
CA LEU A 291 0.22 -4.22 33.07
C LEU A 291 0.76 -3.26 34.12
N LYS A 292 0.00 -3.02 35.18
CA LYS A 292 0.42 -2.22 36.33
C LYS A 292 0.31 -3.05 37.60
N LEU A 293 1.42 -3.27 38.28
CA LEU A 293 1.46 -3.83 39.63
C LEU A 293 1.45 -2.66 40.64
N ASP A 294 0.35 -2.54 41.40
CA ASP A 294 0.22 -1.57 42.49
C ASP A 294 0.47 -2.24 43.83
N LEU A 295 1.54 -1.82 44.51
CA LEU A 295 1.94 -2.31 45.83
C LEU A 295 1.56 -1.32 46.96
N GLY A 296 0.90 -0.20 46.63
CA GLY A 296 0.65 0.90 47.54
C GLY A 296 1.90 1.71 47.86
N ASP A 297 1.77 2.72 48.74
CA ASP A 297 2.88 3.59 49.17
C ASP A 297 3.70 4.18 48.00
N SER A 298 3.04 4.51 46.88
CA SER A 298 3.64 5.00 45.62
C SER A 298 4.60 4.03 44.92
N CYS A 299 4.55 2.74 45.26
CA CYS A 299 5.31 1.68 44.61
C CYS A 299 4.48 1.07 43.47
N GLU A 300 4.73 1.51 42.25
CA GLU A 300 4.01 1.06 41.05
C GLU A 300 4.99 0.60 39.98
N LEU A 301 4.85 -0.64 39.52
CA LEU A 301 5.66 -1.20 38.45
C LEU A 301 4.80 -1.37 37.20
N ILE A 302 5.29 -0.88 36.05
CA ILE A 302 4.55 -0.84 34.79
C ILE A 302 5.29 -1.65 33.73
N LEU A 303 4.59 -2.59 33.09
CA LEU A 303 5.08 -3.36 31.96
C LEU A 303 4.19 -3.09 30.73
N PRO A 304 4.70 -2.44 29.67
CA PRO A 304 3.93 -2.25 28.44
C PRO A 304 3.74 -3.58 27.72
N ILE A 305 2.55 -3.77 27.13
CA ILE A 305 2.20 -4.90 26.29
C ILE A 305 1.48 -4.39 25.04
N ASP A 306 1.41 -5.22 24.00
CA ASP A 306 0.63 -4.91 22.81
C ASP A 306 -0.50 -5.92 22.60
N ILE A 307 -1.61 -5.43 22.04
CA ILE A 307 -2.77 -6.25 21.68
C ILE A 307 -2.94 -6.23 20.16
N ALA A 308 -2.86 -7.40 19.54
CA ALA A 308 -3.10 -7.63 18.12
C ALA A 308 -4.57 -7.99 17.84
N SER A 309 -5.02 -7.75 16.62
CA SER A 309 -6.40 -8.04 16.20
C SER A 309 -6.61 -9.55 16.00
N ASP A 310 -7.72 -10.09 16.51
CA ASP A 310 -8.18 -11.43 16.12
C ASP A 310 -8.71 -11.40 14.68
N CYS A 311 -7.86 -11.83 13.75
CA CYS A 311 -8.13 -11.82 12.31
C CYS A 311 -8.65 -13.16 11.77
N SER A 312 -9.05 -14.09 12.63
CA SER A 312 -9.65 -15.38 12.24
C SER A 312 -10.79 -15.21 11.21
N MET A 313 -11.61 -14.16 11.38
CA MET A 313 -12.69 -13.76 10.49
C MET A 313 -12.23 -13.03 9.20
N ALA A 314 -11.07 -12.39 9.20
CA ALA A 314 -10.53 -11.67 8.03
C ALA A 314 -9.71 -12.58 7.10
N LEU A 315 -9.26 -13.75 7.57
CA LEU A 315 -8.46 -14.69 6.79
C LEU A 315 -9.22 -15.28 5.58
N THR A 316 -10.55 -15.45 5.68
CA THR A 316 -11.42 -15.81 4.55
C THR A 316 -11.46 -14.71 3.48
N SER A 317 -11.34 -13.44 3.88
CA SER A 317 -11.24 -12.31 2.97
C SER A 317 -9.82 -12.08 2.41
N LYS A 318 -8.77 -12.63 3.04
CA LYS A 318 -7.40 -12.64 2.47
C LYS A 318 -7.30 -13.57 1.26
N GLU A 319 -8.11 -14.62 1.21
CA GLU A 319 -8.29 -15.42 -0.01
C GLU A 319 -9.03 -14.62 -1.09
N GLN A 320 -9.97 -13.75 -0.71
CA GLN A 320 -10.65 -12.82 -1.64
C GLN A 320 -9.78 -11.62 -2.05
N ALA A 321 -8.91 -11.10 -1.18
CA ALA A 321 -7.96 -10.02 -1.49
C ALA A 321 -6.77 -10.54 -2.31
N ARG A 322 -6.34 -11.79 -2.09
CA ARG A 322 -5.44 -12.50 -3.03
C ARG A 322 -6.08 -12.69 -4.42
N LEU A 323 -7.41 -12.69 -4.51
CA LEU A 323 -8.15 -12.67 -5.78
C LEU A 323 -8.32 -11.24 -6.36
N LEU A 324 -8.15 -10.17 -5.56
CA LEU A 324 -8.24 -8.76 -6.01
C LEU A 324 -6.89 -8.16 -6.42
N PHE A 325 -5.76 -8.75 -5.99
CA PHE A 325 -4.42 -8.43 -6.50
C PHE A 325 -3.98 -9.32 -7.67
N THR A 326 -4.84 -10.23 -8.10
CA THR A 326 -4.82 -10.73 -9.47
C THR A 326 -5.76 -9.86 -10.29
N ASP A 327 -5.25 -9.33 -11.40
CA ASP A 327 -5.99 -8.73 -12.51
C ASP A 327 -6.23 -7.21 -12.48
N SER A 328 -5.14 -6.45 -12.67
CA SER A 328 -5.16 -5.51 -13.79
C SER A 328 -5.14 -6.34 -15.07
N THR A 329 -6.33 -6.73 -15.55
CA THR A 329 -6.60 -7.46 -16.81
C THR A 329 -5.43 -8.33 -17.31
N PRO A 330 -5.42 -9.65 -17.05
CA PRO A 330 -4.49 -10.52 -17.73
C PRO A 330 -4.81 -10.37 -19.23
N PRO A 331 -3.79 -10.36 -20.11
CA PRO A 331 -4.09 -10.44 -21.53
C PRO A 331 -4.99 -11.67 -21.75
N PRO A 332 -6.00 -11.59 -22.63
CA PRO A 332 -6.97 -12.65 -22.78
C PRO A 332 -6.25 -13.96 -23.13
N ILE A 333 -6.21 -14.91 -22.19
CA ILE A 333 -5.72 -16.26 -22.45
C ILE A 333 -6.80 -16.96 -23.28
N SER A 334 -6.59 -16.96 -24.59
CA SER A 334 -7.63 -17.28 -25.56
C SER A 334 -7.71 -18.76 -25.98
N SER A 335 -6.89 -19.68 -25.45
CA SER A 335 -7.01 -21.12 -25.75
C SER A 335 -6.21 -22.08 -24.83
N LEU A 336 -6.62 -23.36 -24.77
CA LEU A 336 -5.84 -24.44 -24.13
C LEU A 336 -4.43 -24.58 -24.73
N LYS A 337 -4.30 -24.30 -26.03
CA LYS A 337 -3.04 -24.33 -26.78
C LYS A 337 -2.02 -23.36 -26.20
N SER A 338 -2.42 -22.10 -25.95
CA SER A 338 -1.50 -21.10 -25.40
C SER A 338 -1.07 -21.44 -23.97
N LEU A 339 -1.98 -21.98 -23.16
CA LEU A 339 -1.67 -22.46 -21.81
C LEU A 339 -0.64 -23.60 -21.82
N ALA A 340 -0.82 -24.58 -22.72
CA ALA A 340 0.08 -25.70 -22.89
C ALA A 340 1.46 -25.26 -23.42
N CYS A 341 1.50 -24.43 -24.47
CA CYS A 341 2.75 -23.90 -25.01
C CYS A 341 3.54 -23.12 -23.95
N ARG A 342 2.86 -22.30 -23.14
CA ARG A 342 3.50 -21.57 -22.04
C ARG A 342 4.08 -22.50 -20.97
N ALA A 343 3.31 -23.49 -20.53
CA ALA A 343 3.77 -24.44 -19.52
C ALA A 343 5.00 -25.23 -19.99
N VAL A 344 5.01 -25.63 -21.27
CA VAL A 344 6.16 -26.29 -21.89
C VAL A 344 7.35 -25.34 -21.98
N ALA A 345 7.13 -24.09 -22.39
CA ALA A 345 8.18 -23.09 -22.53
C ALA A 345 8.88 -22.77 -21.19
N ILE A 346 8.11 -22.55 -20.13
CA ILE A 346 8.64 -22.30 -18.78
C ILE A 346 9.48 -23.48 -18.30
N ASN A 347 8.95 -24.70 -18.40
CA ASN A 347 9.68 -25.90 -17.98
C ASN A 347 10.95 -26.13 -18.81
N TYR A 348 10.90 -25.86 -20.11
CA TYR A 348 12.07 -25.97 -20.99
C TYR A 348 13.14 -24.95 -20.61
N ALA A 349 12.75 -23.69 -20.43
CA ALA A 349 13.65 -22.61 -20.06
C ALA A 349 14.33 -22.89 -18.72
N SER A 350 13.57 -23.20 -17.66
CA SER A 350 14.13 -23.48 -16.33
C SER A 350 15.07 -24.68 -16.29
N ARG A 351 14.85 -25.72 -17.11
CA ARG A 351 15.71 -26.93 -17.12
C ARG A 351 16.97 -26.81 -17.98
N ASN A 352 16.92 -26.00 -19.04
CA ASN A 352 17.98 -25.93 -20.03
C ASN A 352 18.75 -24.61 -20.02
N PHE A 353 18.44 -23.71 -19.08
CA PHE A 353 19.07 -22.39 -19.01
C PHE A 353 20.60 -22.48 -18.89
N GLU A 354 21.09 -23.29 -17.95
CA GLU A 354 22.53 -23.46 -17.71
C GLU A 354 23.23 -24.25 -18.82
N LYS A 355 22.58 -25.32 -19.32
CA LYS A 355 23.18 -26.25 -20.30
C LYS A 355 23.48 -25.60 -21.65
N ASN A 356 22.74 -24.56 -22.00
CA ASN A 356 22.82 -23.95 -23.33
C ASN A 356 23.57 -22.60 -23.34
N ASN A 357 24.24 -22.23 -22.24
CA ASN A 357 25.01 -20.98 -22.12
C ASN A 357 24.28 -19.78 -22.74
N PHE A 358 23.05 -19.51 -22.29
CA PHE A 358 22.25 -18.39 -22.81
C PHE A 358 22.80 -16.99 -22.46
N PHE A 359 24.03 -16.91 -21.93
CA PHE A 359 24.71 -15.66 -21.60
C PHE A 359 25.34 -15.03 -22.84
N GLY A 360 24.94 -13.80 -23.16
CA GLY A 360 25.50 -13.04 -24.29
C GLY A 360 24.53 -12.91 -25.46
N LYS A 361 24.67 -11.79 -26.18
CA LYS A 361 23.70 -11.20 -27.13
C LYS A 361 22.91 -12.20 -28.01
N ASN A 362 21.59 -12.01 -27.97
CA ASN A 362 20.55 -12.53 -28.86
C ASN A 362 20.46 -14.06 -28.92
N PHE A 363 19.62 -14.64 -28.06
CA PHE A 363 19.03 -15.97 -28.25
C PHE A 363 18.46 -16.07 -29.68
N SER A 364 19.25 -16.72 -30.54
CA SER A 364 19.11 -16.67 -32.00
C SER A 364 18.34 -17.89 -32.49
N LYS A 365 17.76 -17.80 -33.70
CA LYS A 365 17.11 -18.95 -34.39
C LYS A 365 18.00 -20.19 -34.48
N ARG A 366 19.33 -20.04 -34.37
CA ARG A 366 20.31 -21.14 -34.39
C ARG A 366 20.25 -22.07 -33.17
N GLN A 367 19.63 -21.64 -32.08
CA GLN A 367 19.47 -22.42 -30.84
C GLN A 367 18.07 -23.08 -30.74
N LYS A 368 17.28 -23.08 -31.82
CA LYS A 368 15.94 -23.67 -31.85
C LYS A 368 16.04 -25.19 -31.63
N PRO A 369 15.43 -25.74 -30.56
CA PRO A 369 15.39 -27.19 -30.37
C PRO A 369 14.54 -27.82 -31.46
N ASN A 370 15.00 -28.93 -32.01
CA ASN A 370 14.22 -29.72 -32.96
C ASN A 370 13.14 -30.48 -32.17
N LEU A 371 11.99 -29.83 -31.98
CA LEU A 371 10.83 -30.40 -31.33
C LEU A 371 10.02 -31.07 -32.44
N ASN A 372 10.08 -32.39 -32.52
CA ASN A 372 9.48 -33.24 -33.55
C ASN A 372 7.93 -33.10 -33.63
N ILE A 373 7.46 -31.93 -34.06
CA ILE A 373 6.09 -31.39 -33.97
C ILE A 373 5.84 -30.56 -35.25
N ALA A 374 4.57 -30.33 -35.60
CA ALA A 374 4.19 -29.47 -36.72
C ALA A 374 4.87 -28.08 -36.69
N VAL A 375 5.45 -27.66 -37.81
CA VAL A 375 6.29 -26.44 -37.97
C VAL A 375 5.64 -25.16 -37.44
N ALA A 376 4.32 -25.01 -37.61
CA ALA A 376 3.59 -23.85 -37.11
C ALA A 376 3.54 -23.80 -35.57
N LEU A 377 3.30 -24.95 -34.93
CA LEU A 377 3.31 -25.09 -33.47
C LEU A 377 4.73 -24.98 -32.90
N GLU A 378 5.72 -25.48 -33.64
CA GLU A 378 7.13 -25.38 -33.30
C GLU A 378 7.62 -23.93 -33.27
N ASN A 379 7.22 -23.10 -34.24
CA ASN A 379 7.55 -21.67 -34.28
C ASN A 379 6.85 -20.88 -33.17
N GLU A 380 5.60 -21.20 -32.87
CA GLU A 380 4.84 -20.57 -31.79
C GLU A 380 5.44 -20.90 -30.42
N LEU A 381 5.71 -22.19 -30.16
CA LEU A 381 6.36 -22.63 -28.93
C LEU A 381 7.77 -22.04 -28.78
N TRP A 382 8.51 -21.89 -29.88
CA TRP A 382 9.82 -21.24 -29.87
C TRP A 382 9.76 -19.77 -29.43
N ASN A 383 8.73 -19.02 -29.83
CA ASN A 383 8.55 -17.65 -29.36
C ASN A 383 8.28 -17.60 -27.86
N TRP A 384 7.43 -18.50 -27.33
CA TRP A 384 7.19 -18.62 -25.90
C TRP A 384 8.46 -19.01 -25.11
N ILE A 385 9.29 -19.91 -25.65
CA ILE A 385 10.59 -20.25 -25.04
C ILE A 385 11.50 -19.03 -25.01
N LYS A 386 11.58 -18.28 -26.12
CA LYS A 386 12.39 -17.06 -26.20
C LYS A 386 11.93 -16.02 -25.18
N GLU A 387 10.63 -15.82 -25.02
CA GLU A 387 10.07 -14.92 -24.01
C GLU A 387 10.47 -15.36 -22.60
N ALA A 388 10.33 -16.65 -22.27
CA ALA A 388 10.71 -17.17 -20.95
C ALA A 388 12.21 -17.00 -20.67
N VAL A 389 13.07 -17.32 -21.63
CA VAL A 389 14.53 -17.16 -21.49
C VAL A 389 14.90 -15.69 -21.32
N ASN A 390 14.33 -14.80 -22.12
CA ASN A 390 14.58 -13.36 -22.03
C ASN A 390 14.14 -12.79 -20.68
N GLU A 391 12.97 -13.21 -20.18
CA GLU A 391 12.44 -12.80 -18.89
C GLU A 391 13.33 -13.26 -17.73
N MET A 392 13.80 -14.52 -17.76
CA MET A 392 14.76 -15.03 -16.78
C MET A 392 16.08 -14.25 -16.83
N GLN A 393 16.62 -13.99 -18.02
CA GLN A 393 17.85 -13.22 -18.18
C GLN A 393 17.67 -11.80 -17.65
N ALA A 394 16.56 -11.13 -17.97
CA ALA A 394 16.26 -9.79 -17.48
C ALA A 394 16.18 -9.76 -15.94
N TRP A 395 15.57 -10.77 -15.32
CA TRP A 395 15.53 -10.89 -13.86
C TRP A 395 16.93 -11.11 -13.26
N LEU A 396 17.76 -11.96 -13.88
CA LEU A 396 19.14 -12.20 -13.43
C LEU A 396 20.01 -10.93 -13.56
N GLU A 397 19.93 -10.22 -14.68
CA GLU A 397 20.64 -8.94 -14.89
C GLU A 397 20.21 -7.89 -13.87
N LYS A 398 18.92 -7.83 -13.55
CA LYS A 398 18.38 -6.98 -12.48
C LYS A 398 18.98 -7.34 -11.13
N VAL A 399 18.98 -8.61 -10.73
CA VAL A 399 19.56 -9.05 -9.45
C VAL A 399 21.09 -8.84 -9.41
N ALA A 400 21.77 -9.01 -10.55
CA ALA A 400 23.20 -8.76 -10.67
C ALA A 400 23.57 -7.29 -10.39
N SER A 401 22.66 -6.34 -10.61
CA SER A 401 22.89 -4.92 -10.27
C SER A 401 23.16 -4.65 -8.79
N LEU A 402 22.89 -5.63 -7.90
CA LEU A 402 23.23 -5.57 -6.48
C LEU A 402 24.74 -5.73 -6.21
N PHE A 403 25.48 -6.34 -7.15
CA PHE A 403 26.90 -6.66 -7.03
C PHE A 403 27.76 -5.58 -7.67
N ILE A 404 28.00 -4.50 -6.91
CA ILE A 404 28.73 -3.34 -7.41
C ILE A 404 30.18 -3.70 -7.71
N GLY A 405 30.69 -3.23 -8.84
CA GLY A 405 32.06 -3.47 -9.28
C GLY A 405 32.26 -4.78 -10.03
N PHE A 406 31.20 -5.58 -10.18
CA PHE A 406 31.20 -6.80 -10.97
C PHE A 406 30.33 -6.61 -12.23
N SER A 407 30.77 -7.18 -13.34
CA SER A 407 29.93 -7.30 -14.54
C SER A 407 28.89 -8.40 -14.35
N PHE A 408 27.85 -8.41 -15.19
CA PHE A 408 26.88 -9.51 -15.18
C PHE A 408 27.56 -10.87 -15.38
N GLU A 409 28.57 -10.92 -16.27
CA GLU A 409 29.30 -12.14 -16.59
C GLU A 409 29.99 -12.73 -15.35
N ASP A 410 30.56 -11.88 -14.49
CA ASP A 410 31.27 -12.29 -13.27
C ASP A 410 30.35 -12.95 -12.22
N VAL A 411 29.08 -12.53 -12.16
CA VAL A 411 28.14 -12.96 -11.11
C VAL A 411 27.11 -13.96 -11.65
N SER A 412 26.95 -14.04 -12.97
CA SER A 412 25.97 -14.87 -13.65
C SER A 412 26.02 -16.34 -13.19
N GLY A 413 27.21 -16.94 -13.11
CA GLY A 413 27.38 -18.33 -12.66
C GLY A 413 27.00 -18.59 -11.20
N TYR A 414 27.10 -17.57 -10.33
CA TYR A 414 26.57 -17.67 -8.96
C TYR A 414 25.04 -17.57 -8.96
N LEU A 415 24.47 -16.64 -9.74
CA LEU A 415 23.03 -16.40 -9.75
C LEU A 415 22.24 -17.55 -10.39
N THR A 416 22.81 -18.30 -11.32
CA THR A 416 22.08 -19.40 -11.98
C THR A 416 21.75 -20.56 -11.09
N GLN A 417 22.49 -20.74 -10.00
CA GLN A 417 22.19 -21.73 -8.97
C GLN A 417 20.77 -21.55 -8.40
N PHE A 418 20.22 -20.34 -8.49
CA PHE A 418 18.87 -20.01 -7.99
C PHE A 418 17.76 -20.15 -9.04
N ILE A 419 18.07 -20.51 -10.30
CA ILE A 419 17.06 -20.65 -11.37
C ILE A 419 15.97 -21.66 -11.00
N GLY A 420 16.34 -22.74 -10.32
CA GLY A 420 15.39 -23.75 -9.83
C GLY A 420 14.38 -23.22 -8.80
N LYS A 421 14.57 -22.00 -8.28
CA LYS A 421 13.69 -21.34 -7.31
C LYS A 421 12.87 -20.20 -7.91
N ILE A 422 12.95 -19.98 -9.23
CA ILE A 422 12.16 -18.96 -9.92
C ILE A 422 10.69 -19.38 -9.97
N TYR A 423 9.83 -18.55 -9.39
CA TYR A 423 8.38 -18.66 -9.49
C TYR A 423 7.86 -17.75 -10.60
N TRP A 424 6.82 -18.22 -11.30
CA TRP A 424 6.20 -17.50 -12.40
C TRP A 424 4.81 -17.03 -12.01
N LYS A 425 4.42 -15.83 -12.44
CA LYS A 425 3.07 -15.30 -12.24
C LYS A 425 2.03 -16.16 -12.96
N ARG A 426 0.80 -16.16 -12.45
CA ARG A 426 -0.32 -16.85 -13.09
C ARG A 426 -0.71 -16.10 -14.36
N GLY A 427 -0.79 -16.83 -15.47
CA GLY A 427 -1.38 -16.28 -16.70
C GLY A 427 -0.42 -15.58 -17.66
N CYS A 428 0.83 -15.29 -17.28
CA CYS A 428 1.82 -14.63 -18.12
C CYS A 428 3.23 -15.26 -17.98
N ILE A 429 4.15 -14.92 -18.89
CA ILE A 429 5.58 -15.24 -18.77
C ILE A 429 6.25 -14.06 -18.07
N GLU A 430 6.07 -13.99 -16.76
CA GLU A 430 6.72 -13.02 -15.89
C GLU A 430 7.17 -13.71 -14.61
N VAL A 431 8.34 -13.36 -14.10
CA VAL A 431 8.80 -13.82 -12.79
C VAL A 431 7.94 -13.18 -11.70
N ASP A 432 7.46 -14.01 -10.77
CA ASP A 432 6.92 -13.59 -9.48
C ASP A 432 8.10 -13.29 -8.56
N GLU A 433 8.60 -12.06 -8.63
CA GLU A 433 9.87 -11.67 -8.04
C GLU A 433 9.87 -11.79 -6.51
N VAL A 434 8.81 -11.35 -5.84
CA VAL A 434 8.70 -11.44 -4.37
C VAL A 434 8.73 -12.90 -3.93
N ARG A 435 7.89 -13.76 -4.53
CA ARG A 435 7.83 -15.18 -4.18
C ARG A 435 9.14 -15.90 -4.50
N THR A 436 9.79 -15.53 -5.60
CA THR A 436 11.11 -16.05 -5.99
C THR A 436 12.16 -15.68 -4.94
N VAL A 437 12.20 -14.42 -4.51
CA VAL A 437 13.17 -13.95 -3.51
C VAL A 437 12.92 -14.61 -2.15
N GLU A 438 11.66 -14.75 -1.73
CA GLU A 438 11.32 -15.48 -0.50
C GLU A 438 11.81 -16.93 -0.54
N ALA A 439 11.63 -17.61 -1.68
CA ALA A 439 12.11 -18.98 -1.85
C ALA A 439 13.64 -19.09 -1.83
N ILE A 440 14.34 -18.13 -2.43
CA ILE A 440 15.81 -18.06 -2.43
C ILE A 440 16.34 -17.82 -1.02
N VAL A 441 15.77 -16.85 -0.30
CA VAL A 441 16.15 -16.50 1.08
C VAL A 441 15.90 -17.65 2.05
N SER A 442 14.88 -18.47 1.80
CA SER A 442 14.58 -19.63 2.64
C SER A 442 15.54 -20.82 2.46
N MET A 443 16.52 -20.73 1.55
CA MET A 443 17.52 -21.78 1.36
C MET A 443 18.57 -21.73 2.47
N ASP A 444 18.91 -22.89 3.04
CA ASP A 444 19.91 -23.01 4.10
C ASP A 444 21.31 -22.56 3.66
N GLU A 445 21.62 -22.65 2.37
CA GLU A 445 22.94 -22.37 1.79
C GLU A 445 23.11 -20.90 1.32
N ILE A 446 22.12 -20.02 1.49
CA ILE A 446 22.21 -18.65 0.99
C ILE A 446 23.31 -17.86 1.72
N CYS A 447 24.19 -17.22 0.94
CA CYS A 447 25.18 -16.31 1.50
C CYS A 447 24.48 -15.15 2.25
N PRO A 448 24.80 -14.91 3.55
CA PRO A 448 24.13 -13.86 4.34
C PRO A 448 24.25 -12.46 3.75
N ARG A 449 25.37 -12.16 3.08
CA ARG A 449 25.56 -10.92 2.33
C ARG A 449 24.54 -10.80 1.19
N PHE A 450 24.32 -11.87 0.43
CA PHE A 450 23.37 -11.87 -0.67
C PHE A 450 21.92 -11.76 -0.17
N ALA A 451 21.60 -12.46 0.92
CA ALA A 451 20.31 -12.31 1.60
C ALA A 451 20.05 -10.84 2.02
N PHE A 452 21.05 -10.19 2.64
CA PHE A 452 20.96 -8.76 2.97
C PHE A 452 20.71 -7.87 1.75
N GLN A 453 21.42 -8.12 0.65
CA GLN A 453 21.27 -7.35 -0.59
C GLN A 453 19.85 -7.49 -1.16
N LEU A 454 19.28 -8.71 -1.13
CA LEU A 454 17.90 -8.96 -1.54
C LEU A 454 16.89 -8.27 -0.61
N PHE A 455 17.10 -8.31 0.72
CA PHE A 455 16.24 -7.60 1.67
C PHE A 455 16.21 -6.10 1.40
N CYS A 456 17.36 -5.52 1.10
CA CYS A 456 17.48 -4.13 0.72
C CYS A 456 16.71 -3.83 -0.58
N ALA A 457 16.91 -4.64 -1.62
CA ALA A 457 16.38 -4.38 -2.96
C ALA A 457 14.86 -4.57 -3.08
N TYR A 458 14.30 -5.50 -2.30
CA TYR A 458 12.87 -5.78 -2.25
C TYR A 458 12.16 -5.17 -1.04
N ALA A 459 12.86 -4.30 -0.30
CA ALA A 459 12.36 -3.63 0.90
C ALA A 459 11.72 -4.57 1.94
N MET A 460 12.33 -5.74 2.15
CA MET A 460 11.88 -6.74 3.13
C MET A 460 12.34 -6.36 4.54
N VAL A 461 11.84 -5.24 5.06
CA VAL A 461 12.29 -4.61 6.32
C VAL A 461 12.29 -5.60 7.50
N GLU A 462 11.29 -6.46 7.56
CA GLU A 462 11.11 -7.46 8.62
C GLU A 462 12.23 -8.50 8.64
N LYS A 463 12.86 -8.78 7.49
CA LYS A 463 13.89 -9.81 7.36
C LYS A 463 15.26 -9.34 7.86
N PHE A 464 15.48 -8.04 8.07
CA PHE A 464 16.74 -7.54 8.63
C PHE A 464 17.00 -8.07 10.04
N GLU A 465 15.97 -8.44 10.80
CA GLU A 465 16.09 -9.02 12.14
C GLU A 465 16.71 -10.41 12.15
N LEU A 466 16.65 -11.13 11.02
CA LEU A 466 17.27 -12.44 10.85
C LEU A 466 18.80 -12.36 10.75
N ILE A 467 19.35 -11.16 10.52
CA ILE A 467 20.79 -10.96 10.36
C ILE A 467 21.37 -10.41 11.66
N ASN A 468 22.41 -11.07 12.14
CA ASN A 468 23.12 -10.66 13.35
C ASN A 468 23.64 -9.21 13.22
N VAL A 469 23.43 -8.40 14.27
CA VAL A 469 23.82 -6.97 14.30
C VAL A 469 25.33 -6.76 14.10
N TYR A 470 26.19 -7.65 14.62
CA TYR A 470 27.64 -7.59 14.39
C TYR A 470 27.98 -7.82 12.92
N TYR A 471 27.26 -8.73 12.27
CA TYR A 471 27.43 -8.97 10.83
C TYR A 471 26.94 -7.78 10.00
N LEU A 472 25.81 -7.16 10.35
CA LEU A 472 25.36 -5.92 9.72
C LEU A 472 26.39 -4.79 9.83
N ARG A 473 27.06 -4.66 10.97
CA ARG A 473 28.18 -3.70 11.15
C ARG A 473 29.36 -4.05 10.26
N GLN A 474 29.71 -5.32 10.12
CA GLN A 474 30.75 -5.75 9.20
C GLN A 474 30.39 -5.47 7.73
N LEU A 475 29.13 -5.68 7.35
CA LEU A 475 28.63 -5.33 6.02
C LEU A 475 28.71 -3.83 5.73
N GLU A 476 28.49 -2.98 6.74
CA GLU A 476 28.62 -1.51 6.62
C GLU A 476 30.02 -1.08 6.17
N PHE A 477 31.07 -1.80 6.60
CA PHE A 477 32.46 -1.53 6.21
C PHE A 477 32.91 -2.25 4.93
N THR A 478 32.28 -3.38 4.59
CA THR A 478 32.74 -4.24 3.48
C THR A 478 31.96 -4.05 2.19
N LEU A 479 30.71 -3.55 2.26
CA LEU A 479 29.96 -3.22 1.06
C LEU A 479 30.46 -1.91 0.44
N PRO A 480 30.58 -1.83 -0.89
CA PRO A 480 30.94 -0.60 -1.58
C PRO A 480 29.93 0.52 -1.29
N SER A 481 30.39 1.77 -1.34
CA SER A 481 29.50 2.93 -1.22
C SER A 481 28.42 2.87 -2.30
N HIS A 482 27.19 2.62 -1.85
CA HIS A 482 26.04 2.40 -2.72
C HIS A 482 24.80 3.08 -2.16
N PRO A 483 24.00 3.77 -2.98
CA PRO A 483 22.82 4.48 -2.49
C PRO A 483 21.81 3.55 -1.79
N LEU A 484 21.65 2.31 -2.24
CA LEU A 484 20.78 1.33 -1.59
C LEU A 484 21.25 0.98 -0.17
N TYR A 485 22.51 0.56 -0.03
CA TYR A 485 23.01 0.07 1.25
C TYR A 485 23.23 1.22 2.23
N HIS A 486 23.70 2.37 1.75
CA HIS A 486 23.83 3.56 2.57
C HIS A 486 22.48 4.04 3.12
N PHE A 487 21.41 3.94 2.33
CA PHE A 487 20.06 4.21 2.81
C PHE A 487 19.66 3.23 3.92
N TRP A 488 19.80 1.93 3.69
CA TRP A 488 19.39 0.93 4.67
C TRP A 488 20.23 0.94 5.95
N PHE A 489 21.54 1.11 5.87
CA PHE A 489 22.38 1.27 7.07
C PHE A 489 22.01 2.52 7.87
N TYR A 490 21.66 3.63 7.22
CA TYR A 490 21.15 4.81 7.91
C TYR A 490 19.83 4.51 8.63
N VAL A 491 18.90 3.84 7.96
CA VAL A 491 17.59 3.47 8.56
C VAL A 491 17.76 2.48 9.71
N ILE A 492 18.60 1.45 9.54
CA ILE A 492 18.84 0.39 10.53
C ILE A 492 19.57 0.92 11.77
N PHE A 493 20.63 1.72 11.59
CA PHE A 493 21.50 2.14 12.70
C PHE A 493 21.20 3.53 13.26
N LYS A 494 20.62 4.45 12.47
CA LYS A 494 20.37 5.82 12.92
C LYS A 494 18.93 6.05 13.33
N GLN A 495 17.97 5.98 12.41
CA GLN A 495 16.51 6.03 12.61
C GLN A 495 15.78 6.39 11.30
N TRP A 496 14.44 6.25 11.30
CA TRP A 496 13.53 6.59 10.18
C TRP A 496 13.40 8.10 9.86
N ASN A 497 14.06 8.98 10.61
CA ASN A 497 14.02 10.44 10.44
C ASN A 497 14.56 10.95 9.07
N VAL A 498 15.01 10.04 8.21
CA VAL A 498 15.40 10.33 6.83
C VAL A 498 14.20 10.80 5.99
N PHE A 499 12.99 10.34 6.33
CA PHE A 499 11.71 10.81 5.79
C PHE A 499 11.20 11.93 6.68
N ASN A 500 11.70 13.16 6.47
CA ASN A 500 11.21 14.31 7.21
C ASN A 500 9.85 14.75 6.65
N GLU A 501 8.76 14.40 7.33
CA GLU A 501 7.39 14.68 6.89
C GLU A 501 7.08 16.19 6.76
N LEU A 502 7.80 17.03 7.49
CA LEU A 502 7.66 18.49 7.44
C LEU A 502 8.48 19.14 6.31
N ALA A 503 9.39 18.40 5.67
CA ALA A 503 10.23 18.95 4.61
C ALA A 503 9.53 18.92 3.25
N ILE A 504 9.63 20.02 2.51
CA ILE A 504 9.13 20.13 1.12
C ILE A 504 9.95 19.24 0.18
N THR A 505 11.24 19.04 0.46
CA THR A 505 12.17 18.29 -0.40
C THR A 505 12.65 17.01 0.27
N THR A 506 12.87 15.97 -0.52
CA THR A 506 13.45 14.72 -0.02
C THR A 506 14.93 14.90 0.29
N ARG A 507 15.40 14.30 1.40
CA ARG A 507 16.85 14.21 1.65
C ARG A 507 17.54 13.51 0.48
N MET A 508 18.78 13.92 0.19
CA MET A 508 19.60 13.35 -0.89
C MET A 508 19.68 11.82 -0.82
N LEU A 509 19.72 11.27 0.38
CA LEU A 509 19.76 9.83 0.63
C LEU A 509 18.54 9.09 0.04
N VAL A 510 17.33 9.60 0.32
CA VAL A 510 16.06 9.04 -0.20
C VAL A 510 15.98 9.22 -1.72
N SER A 511 16.36 10.40 -2.20
CA SER A 511 16.35 10.73 -3.63
C SER A 511 17.26 9.80 -4.45
N ASN A 512 18.45 9.50 -3.93
CA ASN A 512 19.42 8.63 -4.61
C ASN A 512 18.95 7.17 -4.65
N VAL A 513 18.46 6.61 -3.53
CA VAL A 513 17.95 5.23 -3.52
C VAL A 513 16.69 5.10 -4.38
N PHE A 514 15.81 6.10 -4.36
CA PHE A 514 14.62 6.13 -5.20
C PHE A 514 14.97 6.14 -6.69
N THR A 515 15.91 7.01 -7.10
CA THR A 515 16.42 7.05 -8.49
C THR A 515 17.03 5.72 -8.90
N TRP A 516 17.83 5.12 -8.02
CA TRP A 516 18.48 3.84 -8.29
C TRP A 516 17.46 2.71 -8.44
N ALA A 517 16.49 2.60 -7.53
CA ALA A 517 15.42 1.59 -7.57
C ALA A 517 14.62 1.68 -8.88
N MET A 518 14.29 2.91 -9.29
CA MET A 518 13.60 3.16 -10.55
C MET A 518 14.42 2.71 -11.76
N TYR A 519 15.70 3.07 -11.80
CA TYR A 519 16.57 2.76 -12.94
C TYR A 519 16.81 1.26 -13.11
N HIS A 520 16.97 0.52 -11.99
CA HIS A 520 17.26 -0.90 -11.99
C HIS A 520 16.03 -1.81 -11.92
N GLY A 521 14.82 -1.26 -11.82
CA GLY A 521 13.60 -2.04 -11.97
C GLY A 521 12.98 -2.57 -10.67
N PHE A 522 13.39 -2.10 -9.50
CA PHE A 522 12.90 -2.60 -8.21
C PHE A 522 11.60 -1.88 -7.80
N VAL A 523 10.46 -2.45 -8.20
CA VAL A 523 9.13 -1.86 -7.99
C VAL A 523 8.75 -1.83 -6.51
N GLU A 524 9.08 -2.87 -5.76
CA GLU A 524 8.79 -3.03 -4.34
C GLU A 524 9.47 -1.95 -3.51
N LEU A 525 10.77 -1.73 -3.75
CA LEU A 525 11.53 -0.65 -3.12
C LEU A 525 11.02 0.74 -3.57
N THR A 526 10.63 0.88 -4.83
CA THR A 526 10.05 2.13 -5.33
C THR A 526 8.74 2.45 -4.62
N GLU A 527 7.82 1.48 -4.49
CA GLU A 527 6.54 1.63 -3.75
C GLU A 527 6.79 1.87 -2.26
N PHE A 528 7.75 1.16 -1.66
CA PHE A 528 8.12 1.32 -0.27
C PHE A 528 8.56 2.76 0.06
N LEU A 529 9.40 3.34 -0.80
CA LEU A 529 9.86 4.73 -0.70
C LEU A 529 8.73 5.71 -1.03
N TRP A 530 7.93 5.40 -2.05
CA TRP A 530 6.79 6.20 -2.49
C TRP A 530 5.80 6.45 -1.36
N CYS A 531 5.40 5.39 -0.64
CA CYS A 531 4.43 5.46 0.45
C CYS A 531 4.91 6.26 1.67
N ARG A 532 6.20 6.59 1.75
CA ARG A 532 6.81 7.31 2.88
C ARG A 532 7.22 8.75 2.55
N MET A 533 7.02 9.19 1.32
CA MET A 533 7.24 10.57 0.92
C MET A 533 5.91 11.34 0.97
N ASN A 534 5.94 12.56 1.51
CA ASN A 534 4.75 13.42 1.54
C ASN A 534 4.39 13.92 0.12
N GLN A 535 3.25 14.61 -0.01
CA GLN A 535 2.76 15.11 -1.31
C GLN A 535 3.78 16.01 -2.02
N SER A 536 4.34 16.99 -1.32
CA SER A 536 5.29 17.97 -1.89
C SER A 536 6.60 17.32 -2.34
N GLN A 537 7.10 16.39 -1.54
CA GLN A 537 8.29 15.59 -1.85
C GLN A 537 8.08 14.74 -3.09
N LEU A 538 6.92 14.07 -3.19
CA LEU A 538 6.56 13.28 -4.34
C LEU A 538 6.45 14.14 -5.59
N GLU A 539 5.76 15.29 -5.54
CA GLU A 539 5.64 16.17 -6.71
C GLU A 539 7.01 16.62 -7.23
N MET A 540 7.91 17.07 -6.35
CA MET A 540 9.24 17.54 -6.76
C MET A 540 10.13 16.40 -7.24
N SER A 541 10.23 15.31 -6.47
CA SER A 541 11.06 14.15 -6.80
C SER A 541 10.57 13.47 -8.07
N CYS A 542 9.26 13.33 -8.24
CA CYS A 542 8.69 12.72 -9.43
C CYS A 542 8.97 13.56 -10.68
N VAL A 543 8.83 14.89 -10.64
CA VAL A 543 9.11 15.73 -11.82
C VAL A 543 10.56 15.55 -12.30
N ILE A 544 11.51 15.58 -11.35
CA ILE A 544 12.94 15.47 -11.65
C ILE A 544 13.30 14.06 -12.13
N HIS A 545 12.87 13.04 -11.38
CA HIS A 545 13.23 11.65 -11.63
C HIS A 545 12.48 11.05 -12.80
N TRP A 546 11.19 11.37 -12.99
CA TRP A 546 10.41 10.93 -14.15
C TRP A 546 11.01 11.44 -15.46
N ASN A 547 11.43 12.70 -15.52
CA ASN A 547 12.07 13.26 -16.71
C ASN A 547 13.45 12.63 -16.99
N ARG A 548 14.20 12.25 -15.94
CA ARG A 548 15.45 11.49 -16.13
C ARG A 548 15.16 10.07 -16.61
N PHE A 549 14.21 9.38 -15.97
CA PHE A 549 13.80 8.02 -16.27
C PHE A 549 13.25 7.90 -17.70
N CYS A 550 12.41 8.83 -18.15
CA CYS A 550 11.87 8.86 -19.51
C CYS A 550 12.95 9.00 -20.61
N LYS A 551 14.14 9.54 -20.31
CA LYS A 551 15.25 9.64 -21.30
C LYS A 551 15.92 8.30 -21.57
N SER A 552 15.94 7.44 -20.57
CA SER A 552 16.59 6.13 -20.58
C SER A 552 15.59 5.00 -20.34
N ALA A 553 14.30 5.21 -20.66
CA ALA A 553 13.24 4.28 -20.32
C ALA A 553 13.50 2.92 -20.98
N THR A 554 14.00 1.99 -20.17
CA THR A 554 14.32 0.61 -20.54
C THR A 554 13.49 -0.36 -19.73
N ASN A 555 13.14 -0.01 -18.50
CA ASN A 555 12.37 -0.88 -17.62
C ASN A 555 10.85 -0.68 -17.78
N GLU A 556 10.21 -1.62 -18.47
CA GLU A 556 8.78 -1.62 -18.77
C GLU A 556 7.91 -1.60 -17.51
N ARG A 557 8.27 -2.41 -16.51
CA ARG A 557 7.50 -2.59 -15.27
C ARG A 557 7.47 -1.33 -14.43
N VAL A 558 8.63 -0.75 -14.14
CA VAL A 558 8.72 0.49 -13.37
C VAL A 558 8.05 1.63 -14.11
N PHE A 559 8.21 1.68 -15.44
CA PHE A 559 7.54 2.69 -16.26
C PHE A 559 6.02 2.59 -16.14
N ALA A 560 5.45 1.40 -16.37
CA ALA A 560 4.00 1.20 -16.30
C ALA A 560 3.44 1.51 -14.90
N TYR A 561 4.12 1.03 -13.86
CA TYR A 561 3.77 1.26 -12.47
C TYR A 561 3.77 2.75 -12.11
N LEU A 562 4.89 3.45 -12.35
CA LEU A 562 5.01 4.88 -12.06
C LEU A 562 4.09 5.71 -12.94
N CYS A 563 3.95 5.37 -14.22
CA CYS A 563 3.04 6.05 -15.14
C CYS A 563 1.61 6.03 -14.59
N ASN A 564 1.15 4.90 -14.05
CA ASN A 564 -0.16 4.78 -13.43
C ASN A 564 -0.28 5.69 -12.18
N LYS A 565 0.64 5.54 -11.22
CA LYS A 565 0.65 6.31 -9.97
C LYS A 565 0.73 7.83 -10.21
N LEU A 566 1.54 8.26 -11.17
CA LEU A 566 1.73 9.66 -11.52
C LEU A 566 0.51 10.25 -12.22
N CYS A 567 -0.09 9.51 -13.16
CA CYS A 567 -1.28 9.99 -13.87
C CYS A 567 -2.50 10.09 -12.96
N GLN A 568 -2.62 9.23 -11.93
CA GLN A 568 -3.66 9.35 -10.90
C GLN A 568 -3.58 10.67 -10.12
N ARG A 569 -2.38 11.26 -10.01
CA ARG A 569 -2.19 12.55 -9.32
C ARG A 569 -2.31 13.76 -10.23
N ASN A 570 -1.67 13.75 -11.40
CA ASN A 570 -1.68 14.89 -12.31
C ASN A 570 -1.48 14.45 -13.76
N GLU A 571 -2.53 13.88 -14.34
CA GLU A 571 -2.56 13.42 -15.74
C GLU A 571 -2.06 14.47 -16.75
N ASN A 572 -2.39 15.75 -16.56
CA ASN A 572 -2.08 16.81 -17.51
C ASN A 572 -0.60 17.20 -17.51
N SER A 573 0.01 17.36 -16.34
CA SER A 573 1.44 17.71 -16.24
C SER A 573 2.32 16.53 -16.67
N ILE A 574 1.96 15.32 -16.24
CA ILE A 574 2.69 14.09 -16.55
C ILE A 574 2.62 13.79 -18.05
N CYS A 575 1.45 13.93 -18.69
CA CYS A 575 1.33 13.79 -20.14
C CYS A 575 2.25 14.78 -20.88
N ARG A 576 2.18 16.08 -20.55
CA ARG A 576 3.02 17.12 -21.18
C ARG A 576 4.51 16.85 -21.01
N MET A 577 4.94 16.48 -19.81
CA MET A 577 6.34 16.18 -19.52
C MET A 577 6.83 14.92 -20.25
N THR A 578 6.01 13.87 -20.27
CA THR A 578 6.34 12.60 -20.91
C THR A 578 6.49 12.78 -22.42
N ILE A 579 5.50 13.39 -23.09
CA ILE A 579 5.58 13.71 -24.53
C ILE A 579 6.83 14.56 -24.81
N ALA A 580 7.01 15.66 -24.09
CA ALA A 580 8.13 16.57 -24.32
C ALA A 580 9.48 15.87 -24.14
N CYS A 581 9.59 14.95 -23.18
CA CYS A 581 10.80 14.15 -22.96
C CYS A 581 11.03 13.16 -24.11
N PHE A 582 10.05 12.32 -24.44
CA PHE A 582 10.18 11.29 -25.47
C PHE A 582 10.49 11.90 -26.85
N PHE A 583 9.81 12.97 -27.26
CA PHE A 583 10.10 13.64 -28.53
C PHE A 583 11.45 14.36 -28.53
N ARG A 584 11.88 14.93 -27.39
CA ARG A 584 13.24 15.51 -27.27
C ARG A 584 14.31 14.42 -27.40
N THR A 585 14.09 13.25 -26.81
CA THR A 585 14.99 12.10 -26.93
C THR A 585 15.00 11.54 -28.34
N LEU A 586 13.83 11.41 -28.99
CA LEU A 586 13.70 10.99 -30.38
C LEU A 586 14.46 11.91 -31.35
N ARG A 587 14.37 13.25 -31.16
CA ARG A 587 15.14 14.22 -31.95
C ARG A 587 16.65 14.08 -31.74
N ARG A 588 17.10 13.71 -30.54
CA ARG A 588 18.53 13.48 -30.24
C ARG A 588 19.07 12.20 -30.85
N ARG A 589 18.24 11.16 -30.99
CA ARG A 589 18.59 9.86 -31.60
C ARG A 589 18.36 9.85 -33.11
N GLY A 590 18.65 10.93 -33.83
CA GLY A 590 18.54 10.94 -35.31
C GLY A 590 17.11 11.02 -35.89
N GLY A 591 16.08 11.21 -35.07
CA GLY A 591 14.69 11.42 -35.53
C GLY A 591 13.82 10.17 -35.51
N PHE A 592 12.71 10.18 -36.25
CA PHE A 592 11.67 9.14 -36.13
C PHE A 592 12.12 7.75 -36.58
N ARG A 593 12.94 7.66 -37.64
CA ARG A 593 13.41 6.37 -38.18
C ARG A 593 14.26 5.58 -37.18
N GLU A 594 15.09 6.27 -36.41
CA GLU A 594 15.98 5.69 -35.41
C GLU A 594 15.36 5.67 -33.99
N GLY A 595 14.29 6.44 -33.76
CA GLY A 595 13.65 6.60 -32.46
C GLY A 595 12.24 6.00 -32.32
N SER A 596 11.72 5.33 -33.35
CA SER A 596 10.35 4.75 -33.36
C SER A 596 10.13 3.74 -32.23
N ASP A 597 11.16 3.02 -31.81
CA ASP A 597 11.09 2.08 -30.69
C ASP A 597 10.81 2.75 -29.33
N LEU A 598 11.22 4.01 -29.13
CA LEU A 598 10.83 4.75 -27.91
C LEU A 598 9.33 5.06 -27.89
N LEU A 599 8.76 5.37 -29.06
CA LEU A 599 7.32 5.61 -29.15
C LEU A 599 6.55 4.30 -28.99
N ALA A 600 7.07 3.19 -29.50
CA ALA A 600 6.52 1.85 -29.23
C ALA A 600 6.52 1.57 -27.73
N PHE A 601 7.65 1.77 -27.05
CA PHE A 601 7.77 1.59 -25.61
C PHE A 601 6.74 2.42 -24.83
N LEU A 602 6.59 3.71 -25.17
CA LEU A 602 5.60 4.59 -24.53
C LEU A 602 4.17 4.09 -24.73
N LEU A 603 3.83 3.67 -25.95
CA LEU A 603 2.49 3.23 -26.31
C LEU A 603 2.15 1.81 -25.83
N ILE A 604 3.16 0.98 -25.55
CA ILE A 604 2.96 -0.34 -24.96
C ILE A 604 2.80 -0.17 -23.44
N ASN A 605 3.76 0.49 -22.80
CA ASN A 605 3.90 0.51 -21.33
C ASN A 605 3.18 1.67 -20.63
N GLY A 606 2.66 2.65 -21.36
CA GLY A 606 1.87 3.74 -20.77
C GLY A 606 0.57 3.24 -20.12
N CYS A 607 0.15 3.88 -19.03
CA CYS A 607 -1.15 3.59 -18.42
C CYS A 607 -2.30 4.10 -19.30
N ALA A 608 -3.52 3.59 -19.10
CA ALA A 608 -4.69 3.96 -19.89
C ALA A 608 -4.99 5.48 -19.85
N VAL A 609 -4.80 6.12 -18.70
CA VAL A 609 -4.99 7.57 -18.52
C VAL A 609 -4.00 8.36 -19.37
N LEU A 610 -2.71 8.00 -19.33
CA LEU A 610 -1.70 8.64 -20.17
C LEU A 610 -2.04 8.43 -21.65
N LYS A 611 -2.35 7.19 -22.05
CA LYS A 611 -2.71 6.85 -23.43
C LYS A 611 -3.92 7.64 -23.92
N ALA A 612 -4.98 7.80 -23.13
CA ALA A 612 -6.10 8.65 -23.50
C ALA A 612 -5.66 10.12 -23.66
N LYS A 613 -4.87 10.64 -22.71
CA LYS A 613 -4.40 12.03 -22.74
C LYS A 613 -3.39 12.36 -23.83
N LEU A 614 -2.57 11.41 -24.27
CA LEU A 614 -1.70 11.57 -25.44
C LEU A 614 -2.50 11.95 -26.71
N PHE A 615 -3.80 11.63 -26.73
CA PHE A 615 -4.72 11.85 -27.85
C PHE A 615 -5.75 12.95 -27.55
N GLU A 616 -5.69 13.59 -26.38
CA GLU A 616 -6.45 14.81 -26.07
C GLU A 616 -5.56 16.05 -26.04
N ALA A 617 -4.31 15.92 -25.59
CA ALA A 617 -3.37 17.02 -25.44
C ALA A 617 -2.46 17.17 -26.68
N ARG A 618 -2.48 18.36 -27.30
CA ARG A 618 -1.61 18.80 -28.42
C ARG A 618 -1.67 17.95 -29.69
N SER A 619 -2.50 18.37 -30.64
CA SER A 619 -2.39 18.15 -32.09
C SER A 619 -2.06 16.72 -32.56
N PHE A 620 -2.39 15.71 -31.75
CA PHE A 620 -2.14 14.30 -32.03
C PHE A 620 -0.69 14.03 -32.52
N GLU A 621 0.31 14.61 -31.86
CA GLU A 621 1.71 14.65 -32.32
C GLU A 621 2.31 13.24 -32.59
N VAL A 622 1.94 12.25 -31.77
CA VAL A 622 2.33 10.83 -31.95
C VAL A 622 1.71 10.26 -33.22
N LEU A 623 0.39 10.37 -33.38
CA LEU A 623 -0.33 9.88 -34.56
C LEU A 623 0.17 10.55 -35.84
N ARG A 624 0.36 11.87 -35.80
CA ARG A 624 0.89 12.65 -36.93
C ARG A 624 2.27 12.16 -37.36
N SER A 625 3.14 11.84 -36.40
CA SER A 625 4.48 11.32 -36.68
C SER A 625 4.42 9.91 -37.28
N VAL A 626 3.57 9.03 -36.74
CA VAL A 626 3.38 7.66 -37.26
C VAL A 626 2.87 7.68 -38.70
N VAL A 627 1.88 8.52 -39.01
CA VAL A 627 1.29 8.63 -40.34
C VAL A 627 2.27 9.22 -41.35
N LYS A 628 2.97 10.31 -41.00
CA LYS A 628 4.00 10.94 -41.87
C LYS A 628 5.14 10.01 -42.27
N HIS A 629 5.44 9.02 -41.43
CA HIS A 629 6.50 8.06 -41.66
C HIS A 629 5.99 6.70 -42.17
N PHE A 630 4.67 6.56 -42.42
CA PHE A 630 4.04 5.33 -42.90
C PHE A 630 4.39 4.08 -42.05
N ASP A 631 4.54 4.25 -40.73
CA ASP A 631 4.95 3.17 -39.82
C ASP A 631 3.77 2.27 -39.43
N VAL A 632 3.60 1.17 -40.18
CA VAL A 632 2.52 0.20 -39.97
C VAL A 632 2.57 -0.44 -38.58
N ARG A 633 3.78 -0.69 -38.05
CA ARG A 633 3.95 -1.35 -36.75
C ARG A 633 3.43 -0.47 -35.63
N LEU A 634 3.86 0.79 -35.58
CA LEU A 634 3.39 1.74 -34.58
C LEU A 634 1.90 2.06 -34.76
N TYR A 635 1.41 2.12 -35.98
CA TYR A 635 -0.02 2.33 -36.23
C TYR A 635 -0.88 1.18 -35.69
N ARG A 636 -0.43 -0.07 -35.82
CA ARG A 636 -1.10 -1.23 -35.20
C ARG A 636 -1.06 -1.17 -33.67
N ILE A 637 0.06 -0.78 -33.08
CA ILE A 637 0.15 -0.58 -31.62
C ILE A 637 -0.84 0.49 -31.18
N LEU A 638 -0.97 1.60 -31.91
CA LEU A 638 -1.96 2.64 -31.64
C LEU A 638 -3.40 2.13 -31.67
N GLN A 639 -3.74 1.29 -32.65
CA GLN A 639 -5.07 0.66 -32.74
C GLN A 639 -5.39 -0.27 -31.57
N LEU A 640 -4.37 -0.89 -30.96
CA LEU A 640 -4.53 -1.78 -29.81
C LEU A 640 -4.53 -1.01 -28.48
N SER A 641 -3.82 0.12 -28.42
CA SER A 641 -3.62 0.87 -27.18
C SER A 641 -4.72 1.88 -26.85
N ILE A 642 -5.63 2.20 -27.79
CA ILE A 642 -6.60 3.30 -27.67
C ILE A 642 -7.97 2.87 -28.21
N SER A 643 -9.05 3.46 -27.70
CA SER A 643 -10.40 3.16 -28.19
C SER A 643 -10.57 3.52 -29.68
N PRO A 644 -11.31 2.71 -30.46
CA PRO A 644 -11.55 2.98 -31.88
C PRO A 644 -12.16 4.36 -32.15
N ALA A 645 -13.09 4.80 -31.29
CA ALA A 645 -13.75 6.10 -31.41
C ALA A 645 -12.77 7.29 -31.23
N GLN A 646 -11.83 7.18 -30.30
CA GLN A 646 -10.80 8.22 -30.10
C GLN A 646 -9.83 8.28 -31.28
N LEU A 647 -9.42 7.13 -31.82
CA LEU A 647 -8.55 7.07 -32.99
C LEU A 647 -9.25 7.67 -34.22
N GLU A 648 -10.53 7.37 -34.43
CA GLU A 648 -11.31 7.93 -35.53
C GLU A 648 -11.45 9.45 -35.41
N LYS A 649 -11.80 9.96 -34.21
CA LYS A 649 -11.84 11.39 -33.92
C LYS A 649 -10.50 12.08 -34.21
N ALA A 650 -9.39 11.43 -33.85
CA ALA A 650 -8.04 11.94 -34.11
C ALA A 650 -7.73 12.05 -35.61
N ILE A 651 -8.04 11.01 -36.38
CA ILE A 651 -7.84 10.97 -37.83
C ILE A 651 -8.70 12.03 -38.53
N GLN A 652 -9.98 12.17 -38.13
CA GLN A 652 -10.86 13.20 -38.69
C GLN A 652 -10.36 14.62 -38.40
N THR A 653 -9.84 14.86 -37.19
CA THR A 653 -9.29 16.16 -36.80
C THR A 653 -7.99 16.49 -37.55
N LEU A 654 -7.17 15.49 -37.85
CA LEU A 654 -5.91 15.66 -38.59
C LEU A 654 -6.07 15.63 -40.11
N LYS A 655 -7.24 15.23 -40.64
CA LYS A 655 -7.55 15.18 -42.08
C LYS A 655 -7.11 16.41 -42.87
N PRO A 656 -7.35 17.68 -42.45
CA PRO A 656 -6.90 18.86 -43.21
C PRO A 656 -5.38 19.06 -43.21
N HIS A 657 -4.62 18.30 -42.41
CA HIS A 657 -3.18 18.40 -42.27
C HIS A 657 -2.40 17.22 -42.88
N PHE A 658 -3.11 16.28 -43.52
CA PHE A 658 -2.54 15.12 -44.19
C PHE A 658 -2.64 15.21 -45.70
N THR A 659 -1.65 14.65 -46.41
CA THR A 659 -1.75 14.41 -47.85
C THR A 659 -2.74 13.29 -48.15
N GLU A 660 -3.16 13.17 -49.41
CA GLU A 660 -4.08 12.10 -49.84
C GLU A 660 -3.48 10.70 -49.61
N GLU A 661 -2.17 10.55 -49.81
CA GLU A 661 -1.42 9.32 -49.53
C GLU A 661 -1.38 8.97 -48.03
N GLU A 662 -1.14 9.96 -47.16
CA GLU A 662 -1.13 9.81 -45.70
C GLU A 662 -2.51 9.42 -45.15
N PHE A 663 -3.59 9.98 -45.73
CA PHE A 663 -4.95 9.62 -45.37
C PHE A 663 -5.34 8.21 -45.86
N ASN A 664 -4.89 7.82 -47.07
CA ASN A 664 -5.09 6.48 -47.61
C ASN A 664 -4.35 5.41 -46.80
N PHE A 665 -3.16 5.72 -46.27
CA PHE A 665 -2.45 4.84 -45.33
C PHE A 665 -3.27 4.54 -44.06
N CYS A 666 -3.93 5.55 -43.50
CA CYS A 666 -4.80 5.34 -42.33
C CYS A 666 -5.97 4.38 -42.66
N ARG A 667 -6.52 4.43 -43.87
CA ARG A 667 -7.61 3.54 -44.31
C ARG A 667 -7.14 2.12 -44.65
N SER A 668 -5.99 1.97 -45.31
CA SER A 668 -5.50 0.66 -45.75
C SER A 668 -5.13 -0.26 -44.58
N VAL A 669 -4.55 0.29 -43.50
CA VAL A 669 -4.20 -0.49 -42.30
C VAL A 669 -5.44 -0.87 -41.47
N VAL A 670 -6.56 -0.13 -41.59
CA VAL A 670 -7.85 -0.46 -40.96
C VAL A 670 -8.53 -1.64 -41.66
N HIS A 671 -8.43 -1.74 -42.99
CA HIS A 671 -9.05 -2.82 -43.77
C HIS A 671 -8.28 -4.15 -43.76
N ALA A 672 -7.01 -4.16 -43.34
CA ALA A 672 -6.21 -5.37 -43.19
C ALA A 672 -6.55 -6.20 -41.91
N ARG A 673 -7.72 -5.96 -41.29
CA ARG A 673 -8.25 -6.70 -40.12
C ARG A 673 -9.03 -7.97 -40.49
N HIS A 674 -9.14 -8.30 -41.77
CA HIS A 674 -9.78 -9.52 -42.27
C HIS A 674 -8.77 -10.60 -42.65
#